data_AF-A0A803L379-F1
#
_entry.id   AF-A0A803L379-F1
#
_cell.length_a   1.000
_cell.length_b   1.000
_cell.length_c   1.000
_cell.angle_alpha   90.00
_cell.angle_beta   90.00
_cell.angle_gamma   90.00
#
_symmetry.space_group_name_H-M   'P 1'
#
loop_
_entity.id
_entity.type
_entity.pdbx_description
1 polymer ?
#
loop_
_entity_poly.entity_id
_entity_poly.type
_entity_poly.pdbx_seq_one_letter_code
_entity_poly.pdbx_strand_id
1 'polypeptide(L)'
;MERGISLNSARSVLDHIQGDDLCVSCYYIDSELNAYAISSAQLYSNTPSDFDFKLESLAQGFRCLSDFVEHLAASVDIVFPVIHGPFGEDGTLQELLEQAKVPFVGTKSNESRKAFDKYEASLELSRQGFLTVPSFLVQGNESDETDLQKWFETNQLDIGTGKVVVKPARGGSSIGVTVAYGVADSFTKACRIITDKVDDKALVETFLEGGKEFTAIVLDVGIGSDRSPVVLLPTEVELQFKGDANLREKDAIFNYRRKYLPTQQVAYHTPPRFPLDAIEMIREGASLLFQRLGLCDFARIDGWYLPPSFLKLSSGSKFGRSESGFVLFTDINLISGMEQTSFLFQQASKVGFSHSKILRSILQRACSRYPNLASYTIESNLLLERQKHSQIKESMSERKRVFVLFGGDTSERQVSLMSGTNVWLNLQAFDDLEVTPYFLAPTSPFHLQREKDDDLSSRSVWFLPYSLVLRHTTEEVLAACIEAMDRDRAALTSRLRKEVMEGLMIGLKKHSWFTGFDISDEVPVMYSLLDWVRLAKNVQATVFIAGATSRIVLPESDGWLKLATRRVIPYLIPHAVHGGIGEDGTLQSLLEVETIPYTGMMNIGIWDSNVELNFIGLIILLLIADDVQGPGVMASKICMDKVATSLALKHLAECGVLTIDKEVRRKQDLLQLPVDDIWQELTMKLKCETLCVKPVRDGCSTGVARLRCVEDLAIYIKALDNCLQRIHPNNFSKAHGMIEMPNPPPELLIFEPFIETDEIKVSSKSHCFTWEGRSRWVEVTVGVIGTRGSMHSLSPSVTVKETGDILSLEEKFQGGTGINITPPPTSIISENALEKCKQRVELVANALQLEGFSRIDAFVNVDTGEVLVIEVNTVPGMTPSTVLIHQALVEQPPLYPHQFFRRLLNFASQRSM
;
A
#
# COMPACT_ATOMS: atom_id res chain seq x y z
N MET A 1 14.09 -12.33 1.71
CA MET A 1 13.69 -10.92 1.49
C MET A 1 12.46 -10.81 0.57
N GLU A 2 12.35 -11.57 -0.52
CA GLU A 2 11.22 -11.46 -1.47
C GLU A 2 9.90 -12.10 -0.99
N ARG A 3 9.91 -12.77 0.16
CA ARG A 3 8.75 -13.46 0.74
C ARG A 3 7.52 -12.55 0.95
N GLY A 4 7.72 -11.29 1.34
CA GLY A 4 6.61 -10.33 1.45
C GLY A 4 5.93 -10.05 0.11
N ILE A 5 6.71 -10.01 -0.98
CA ILE A 5 6.19 -9.82 -2.34
C ILE A 5 5.35 -11.05 -2.74
N SER A 6 5.82 -12.26 -2.42
CA SER A 6 5.08 -13.50 -2.69
C SER A 6 3.75 -13.55 -1.94
N LEU A 7 3.72 -13.16 -0.65
CA LEU A 7 2.48 -13.11 0.14
C LEU A 7 1.48 -12.07 -0.42
N ASN A 8 1.95 -10.87 -0.75
CA ASN A 8 1.09 -9.83 -1.35
C ASN A 8 0.60 -10.22 -2.76
N SER A 9 1.46 -10.87 -3.55
CA SER A 9 1.08 -11.40 -4.87
C SER A 9 0.03 -12.50 -4.73
N ALA A 10 0.20 -13.43 -3.80
CA ALA A 10 -0.75 -14.50 -3.54
C ALA A 10 -2.12 -13.95 -3.09
N ARG A 11 -2.14 -12.95 -2.20
CA ARG A 11 -3.37 -12.27 -1.76
C ARG A 11 -4.10 -11.61 -2.94
N SER A 12 -3.38 -10.82 -3.72
CA SER A 12 -3.94 -10.14 -4.91
C SER A 12 -4.47 -11.13 -5.95
N VAL A 13 -3.72 -12.22 -6.22
CA VAL A 13 -4.20 -13.29 -7.12
C VAL A 13 -5.47 -13.93 -6.56
N LEU A 14 -5.49 -14.27 -5.27
CA LEU A 14 -6.68 -14.83 -4.61
C LEU A 14 -7.90 -13.92 -4.74
N ASP A 15 -7.75 -12.63 -4.40
CA ASP A 15 -8.82 -11.62 -4.42
C ASP A 15 -9.43 -11.43 -5.82
N HIS A 16 -8.65 -11.68 -6.88
CA HIS A 16 -9.05 -11.35 -8.25
C HIS A 16 -9.31 -12.54 -9.16
N ILE A 17 -8.78 -13.73 -8.86
CA ILE A 17 -8.94 -14.92 -9.73
C ILE A 17 -10.18 -15.74 -9.37
N GLN A 18 -10.63 -15.69 -8.11
CA GLN A 18 -11.77 -16.47 -7.62
C GLN A 18 -13.09 -16.10 -8.32
N GLY A 19 -13.94 -17.11 -8.52
CA GLY A 19 -15.27 -16.99 -9.10
C GLY A 19 -16.01 -18.33 -8.98
N ASP A 20 -17.28 -18.37 -9.36
CA ASP A 20 -18.13 -19.57 -9.23
C ASP A 20 -17.60 -20.79 -10.00
N ASP A 21 -16.73 -20.56 -10.99
CA ASP A 21 -16.11 -21.56 -11.85
C ASP A 21 -14.71 -22.04 -11.38
N LEU A 22 -14.13 -21.43 -10.34
CA LEU A 22 -12.77 -21.71 -9.88
C LEU A 22 -12.70 -21.90 -8.37
N CYS A 23 -12.25 -23.09 -7.95
CA CYS A 23 -11.86 -23.35 -6.57
C CYS A 23 -10.36 -23.09 -6.38
N VAL A 24 -10.00 -22.16 -5.50
CA VAL A 24 -8.59 -21.81 -5.25
C VAL A 24 -8.17 -22.35 -3.89
N SER A 25 -7.17 -23.24 -3.89
CA SER A 25 -6.48 -23.72 -2.70
C SER A 25 -5.11 -23.05 -2.58
N CYS A 26 -4.70 -22.69 -1.37
CA CYS A 26 -3.45 -21.97 -1.11
C CYS A 26 -2.41 -22.89 -0.47
N TYR A 27 -1.18 -22.83 -0.99
CA TYR A 27 -0.03 -23.57 -0.47
C TYR A 27 1.13 -22.61 -0.24
N TYR A 28 1.92 -22.88 0.79
CA TYR A 28 3.06 -22.06 1.19
C TYR A 28 4.31 -22.92 1.31
N ILE A 29 5.46 -22.37 0.92
CA ILE A 29 6.78 -22.99 1.05
C ILE A 29 7.67 -22.02 1.82
N ASP A 30 8.26 -22.49 2.91
CA ASP A 30 9.15 -21.69 3.75
C ASP A 30 10.59 -21.64 3.23
N SER A 31 11.46 -20.91 3.93
CA SER A 31 12.88 -20.77 3.55
C SER A 31 13.69 -22.06 3.73
N GLU A 32 13.18 -23.03 4.46
CA GLU A 32 13.79 -24.36 4.66
C GLU A 32 13.22 -25.39 3.67
N LEU A 33 12.37 -24.95 2.73
CA LEU A 33 11.68 -25.77 1.74
C LEU A 33 10.66 -26.75 2.34
N ASN A 34 10.15 -26.47 3.53
CA ASN A 34 8.97 -27.17 4.04
C ASN A 34 7.72 -26.61 3.36
N ALA A 35 6.82 -27.49 2.95
CA ALA A 35 5.58 -27.12 2.29
C ALA A 35 4.40 -27.25 3.26
N TYR A 36 3.41 -26.37 3.11
CA TYR A 36 2.21 -26.31 3.96
C TYR A 36 0.97 -26.03 3.13
N ALA A 37 -0.14 -26.71 3.44
CA ALA A 37 -1.47 -26.28 3.02
C ALA A 37 -1.98 -25.22 4.00
N ILE A 38 -2.45 -24.08 3.46
CA ILE A 38 -2.91 -22.93 4.25
C ILE A 38 -4.33 -22.54 3.85
N SER A 39 -5.06 -21.97 4.80
CA SER A 39 -6.33 -21.30 4.52
C SER A 39 -6.11 -19.95 3.82
N SER A 40 -7.09 -19.51 3.04
CA SER A 40 -7.09 -18.18 2.43
C SER A 40 -6.98 -17.05 3.47
N ALA A 41 -7.55 -17.24 4.67
CA ALA A 41 -7.48 -16.26 5.76
C ALA A 41 -6.03 -15.97 6.20
N GLN A 42 -5.14 -16.96 6.16
CA GLN A 42 -3.74 -16.79 6.56
C GLN A 42 -2.98 -15.81 5.65
N LEU A 43 -3.35 -15.68 4.37
CA LEU A 43 -2.72 -14.74 3.43
C LEU A 43 -2.92 -13.27 3.80
N TYR A 44 -3.88 -12.95 4.67
CA TYR A 44 -4.13 -11.57 5.08
C TYR A 44 -3.21 -11.09 6.19
N SER A 45 -2.34 -11.94 6.74
CA SER A 45 -1.33 -11.59 7.77
C SER A 45 -0.55 -10.30 7.45
N ASN A 46 -0.19 -9.56 8.50
CA ASN A 46 0.37 -8.21 8.36
C ASN A 46 1.83 -8.21 7.88
N THR A 47 2.62 -9.16 8.36
CA THR A 47 4.04 -9.33 8.01
C THR A 47 4.36 -10.78 7.69
N PRO A 48 5.47 -11.07 6.99
CA PRO A 48 5.98 -12.43 6.90
C PRO A 48 6.20 -13.06 8.29
N SER A 49 6.62 -12.29 9.29
CA SER A 49 6.78 -12.79 10.66
C SER A 49 5.44 -13.15 11.33
N ASP A 50 4.41 -12.33 11.15
CA ASP A 50 3.03 -12.62 11.60
C ASP A 50 2.49 -13.90 10.93
N PHE A 51 2.78 -14.05 9.63
CA PHE A 51 2.42 -15.24 8.89
C PHE A 51 3.12 -16.50 9.43
N ASP A 52 4.44 -16.47 9.71
CA ASP A 52 5.17 -17.62 10.27
C ASP A 52 4.61 -18.03 11.62
N PHE A 53 4.35 -17.05 12.49
CA PHE A 53 3.78 -17.30 13.80
C PHE A 53 2.44 -18.05 13.72
N LYS A 54 1.61 -17.72 12.73
CA LYS A 54 0.33 -18.37 12.47
C LYS A 54 0.47 -19.71 11.71
N LEU A 55 1.60 -19.95 11.07
CA LEU A 55 1.80 -21.12 10.21
C LEU A 55 1.79 -22.41 11.02
N GLU A 56 2.57 -22.50 12.11
CA GLU A 56 2.68 -23.72 12.91
C GLU A 56 1.38 -24.16 13.59
N SER A 57 0.52 -23.19 13.94
CA SER A 57 -0.72 -23.47 14.68
C SER A 57 -1.92 -23.78 13.78
N LEU A 58 -1.91 -23.30 12.53
CA LEU A 58 -3.07 -23.36 11.64
C LEU A 58 -2.84 -24.12 10.34
N ALA A 59 -1.58 -24.34 9.94
CA ALA A 59 -1.27 -24.98 8.67
C ALA A 59 -1.02 -26.47 8.79
N GLN A 60 -1.33 -27.20 7.72
CA GLN A 60 -1.00 -28.62 7.61
C GLN A 60 0.31 -28.77 6.82
N GLY A 61 1.39 -29.08 7.52
CA GLY A 61 2.70 -29.34 6.91
C GLY A 61 2.77 -30.69 6.19
N PHE A 62 3.48 -30.72 5.06
CA PHE A 62 3.86 -31.95 4.36
C PHE A 62 5.20 -32.46 4.89
N ARG A 63 5.42 -33.78 4.90
CA ARG A 63 6.67 -34.36 5.46
C ARG A 63 7.89 -34.08 4.59
N CYS A 64 7.68 -33.95 3.29
CA CYS A 64 8.70 -33.59 2.32
C CYS A 64 8.07 -33.00 1.05
N LEU A 65 8.89 -32.43 0.17
CA LEU A 65 8.42 -31.91 -1.12
C LEU A 65 7.83 -32.99 -2.03
N SER A 66 8.26 -34.26 -1.92
CA SER A 66 7.67 -35.35 -2.71
C SER A 66 6.20 -35.56 -2.33
N ASP A 67 5.91 -35.69 -1.02
CA ASP A 67 4.54 -35.84 -0.51
C ASP A 67 3.67 -34.63 -0.92
N PHE A 68 4.23 -33.42 -0.89
CA PHE A 68 3.54 -32.21 -1.32
C PHE A 68 3.15 -32.25 -2.80
N VAL A 69 4.08 -32.62 -3.68
CA VAL A 69 3.81 -32.64 -5.12
C VAL A 69 2.88 -33.80 -5.50
N GLU A 70 2.98 -34.95 -4.82
CA GLU A 70 1.99 -36.03 -4.95
C GLU A 70 0.58 -35.58 -4.55
N HIS A 71 0.47 -34.82 -3.45
CA HIS A 71 -0.78 -34.21 -3.02
C HIS A 71 -1.33 -33.25 -4.09
N LEU A 72 -0.49 -32.38 -4.65
CA LEU A 72 -0.90 -31.47 -5.72
C LEU A 72 -1.43 -32.23 -6.94
N ALA A 73 -0.71 -33.26 -7.39
CA ALA A 73 -1.13 -34.10 -8.52
C ALA A 73 -2.50 -34.77 -8.33
N ALA A 74 -2.88 -35.05 -7.08
CA ALA A 74 -4.16 -35.64 -6.73
C ALA A 74 -5.29 -34.62 -6.47
N SER A 75 -4.95 -33.39 -6.10
CA SER A 75 -5.89 -32.43 -5.51
C SER A 75 -6.18 -31.19 -6.35
N VAL A 76 -5.33 -30.86 -7.33
CA VAL A 76 -5.50 -29.67 -8.16
C VAL A 76 -5.35 -29.98 -9.65
N ASP A 77 -6.06 -29.21 -10.48
CA ASP A 77 -5.98 -29.31 -11.93
C ASP A 77 -4.77 -28.57 -12.50
N ILE A 78 -4.42 -27.42 -11.91
CA ILE A 78 -3.31 -26.57 -12.33
C ILE A 78 -2.78 -25.74 -11.15
N VAL A 79 -1.47 -25.54 -11.12
CA VAL A 79 -0.78 -24.70 -10.14
C VAL A 79 -0.49 -23.33 -10.76
N PHE A 80 -0.74 -22.25 -10.01
CA PHE A 80 -0.30 -20.90 -10.37
C PHE A 80 0.83 -20.46 -9.42
N PRO A 81 2.11 -20.62 -9.81
CA PRO A 81 3.23 -20.16 -9.01
C PRO A 81 3.21 -18.64 -8.81
N VAL A 82 3.24 -18.21 -7.55
CA VAL A 82 3.32 -16.79 -7.14
C VAL A 82 4.48 -16.59 -6.15
N ILE A 83 5.57 -17.33 -6.38
CA ILE A 83 6.79 -17.32 -5.56
C ILE A 83 7.86 -16.56 -6.32
N HIS A 84 8.35 -15.46 -5.74
CA HIS A 84 9.42 -14.64 -6.33
C HIS A 84 10.79 -15.05 -5.81
N GLY A 85 11.80 -14.95 -6.67
CA GLY A 85 13.19 -15.24 -6.33
C GLY A 85 13.62 -16.71 -6.50
N PRO A 86 14.71 -17.11 -5.84
CA PRO A 86 15.19 -18.50 -5.87
C PRO A 86 14.09 -19.49 -5.48
N PHE A 87 14.18 -20.72 -5.99
CA PHE A 87 13.15 -21.76 -5.97
C PHE A 87 11.90 -21.48 -6.82
N GLY A 88 11.40 -20.23 -6.83
CA GLY A 88 10.19 -19.83 -7.55
C GLY A 88 10.41 -19.51 -9.03
N GLU A 89 11.49 -18.82 -9.36
CA GLU A 89 11.81 -18.35 -10.72
C GLU A 89 13.04 -19.03 -11.33
N ASP A 90 13.85 -19.74 -10.53
CA ASP A 90 15.08 -20.38 -11.01
C ASP A 90 14.86 -21.72 -11.72
N GLY A 91 13.61 -22.15 -11.90
CA GLY A 91 13.24 -23.43 -12.53
C GLY A 91 13.10 -24.61 -11.57
N THR A 92 13.43 -24.45 -10.28
CA THR A 92 13.42 -25.56 -9.31
C THR A 92 12.00 -26.06 -9.03
N LEU A 93 11.06 -25.17 -8.69
CA LEU A 93 9.66 -25.54 -8.50
C LEU A 93 9.04 -26.09 -9.79
N GLN A 94 9.38 -25.49 -10.93
CA GLN A 94 8.88 -25.92 -12.25
C GLN A 94 9.32 -27.35 -12.54
N GLU A 95 10.57 -27.71 -12.25
CA GLU A 95 11.08 -29.06 -12.46
C GLU A 95 10.34 -30.09 -11.58
N LEU A 96 10.06 -29.76 -10.32
CA LEU A 96 9.26 -30.62 -9.43
C LEU A 96 7.86 -30.88 -10.00
N LEU A 97 7.19 -29.83 -10.48
CA LEU A 97 5.86 -29.93 -11.09
C LEU A 97 5.89 -30.72 -12.41
N GLU A 98 6.93 -30.52 -13.24
CA GLU A 98 7.14 -31.25 -14.49
C GLU A 98 7.32 -32.75 -14.26
N GLN A 99 8.15 -33.13 -13.28
CA GLN A 99 8.43 -34.53 -12.93
C GLN A 99 7.16 -35.26 -12.47
N ALA A 100 6.32 -34.59 -11.66
CA ALA A 100 5.04 -35.13 -11.21
C ALA A 100 3.88 -34.93 -12.19
N LYS A 101 4.13 -34.31 -13.35
CA LYS A 101 3.13 -34.03 -14.40
C LYS A 101 1.96 -33.17 -13.91
N VAL A 102 2.23 -32.27 -12.97
CA VAL A 102 1.25 -31.28 -12.49
C VAL A 102 1.26 -30.10 -13.47
N PRO A 103 0.15 -29.76 -14.13
CA PRO A 103 0.07 -28.56 -14.96
C PRO A 103 0.35 -27.29 -14.16
N PHE A 104 1.01 -26.31 -14.76
CA PHE A 104 1.26 -25.03 -14.09
C PHE A 104 1.33 -23.85 -15.05
N VAL A 105 1.05 -22.66 -14.51
CA VAL A 105 1.18 -21.36 -15.19
C VAL A 105 2.65 -20.92 -15.22
N GLY A 106 3.13 -20.49 -16.37
CA GLY A 106 4.46 -19.91 -16.56
C GLY A 106 5.42 -20.78 -17.38
N THR A 107 6.68 -20.40 -17.36
CA THR A 107 7.75 -20.96 -18.18
C THR A 107 8.30 -22.26 -17.59
N LYS A 108 8.75 -23.20 -18.44
CA LYS A 108 9.32 -24.49 -18.05
C LYS A 108 10.69 -24.38 -17.37
N SER A 109 11.12 -25.43 -16.69
CA SER A 109 12.32 -25.41 -15.82
C SER A 109 13.62 -25.02 -16.54
N ASN A 110 13.87 -25.58 -17.73
CA ASN A 110 15.08 -25.34 -18.51
C ASN A 110 15.22 -23.90 -19.01
N GLU A 111 14.14 -23.36 -19.56
CA GLU A 111 14.05 -21.98 -20.02
C GLU A 111 14.11 -21.00 -18.85
N SER A 112 13.50 -21.37 -17.71
CA SER A 112 13.54 -20.58 -16.49
C SER A 112 14.96 -20.40 -15.95
N ARG A 113 15.72 -21.50 -15.84
CA ARG A 113 17.14 -21.48 -15.44
C ARG A 113 17.99 -20.55 -16.28
N LYS A 114 17.78 -20.54 -17.61
CA LYS A 114 18.54 -19.70 -18.54
C LYS A 114 18.17 -18.23 -18.44
N ALA A 115 16.90 -17.92 -18.22
CA ALA A 115 16.42 -16.55 -18.13
C ALA A 115 16.74 -15.89 -16.77
N PHE A 116 16.71 -16.67 -15.68
CA PHE A 116 16.90 -16.17 -14.32
C PHE A 116 18.35 -15.81 -13.98
N ASP A 117 19.33 -16.50 -14.57
CA ASP A 117 20.75 -16.14 -14.47
C ASP A 117 21.09 -15.02 -15.45
N LYS A 118 21.27 -13.79 -14.95
CA LYS A 118 21.45 -12.58 -15.78
C LYS A 118 22.68 -12.67 -16.69
N TYR A 119 23.72 -13.38 -16.26
CA TYR A 119 24.92 -13.53 -17.06
C TYR A 119 24.66 -14.46 -18.25
N GLU A 120 24.08 -15.63 -17.99
CA GLU A 120 23.70 -16.59 -19.05
C GLU A 120 22.68 -15.98 -20.02
N ALA A 121 21.69 -15.25 -19.49
CA ALA A 121 20.73 -14.51 -20.29
C ALA A 121 21.44 -13.50 -21.20
N SER A 122 22.35 -12.68 -20.67
CA SER A 122 23.14 -11.71 -21.45
C SER A 122 23.99 -12.37 -22.55
N LEU A 123 24.63 -13.51 -22.27
CA LEU A 123 25.38 -14.26 -23.27
C LEU A 123 24.46 -14.75 -24.41
N GLU A 124 23.30 -15.30 -24.06
CA GLU A 124 22.32 -15.78 -25.04
C GLU A 124 21.73 -14.64 -25.87
N LEU A 125 21.42 -13.50 -25.25
CA LEU A 125 21.00 -12.27 -25.92
C LEU A 125 22.04 -11.81 -26.96
N SER A 126 23.31 -11.76 -26.57
CA SER A 126 24.41 -11.36 -27.45
C SER A 126 24.59 -12.35 -28.62
N ARG A 127 24.49 -13.66 -28.34
CA ARG A 127 24.52 -14.73 -29.37
C ARG A 127 23.39 -14.59 -30.38
N GLN A 128 22.23 -14.14 -29.93
CA GLN A 128 21.05 -13.87 -30.73
C GLN A 128 21.07 -12.52 -31.45
N GLY A 129 22.15 -11.74 -31.29
CA GLY A 129 22.35 -10.47 -31.98
C GLY A 129 21.76 -9.25 -31.27
N PHE A 130 21.34 -9.37 -30.01
CA PHE A 130 20.93 -8.21 -29.21
C PHE A 130 22.17 -7.45 -28.70
N LEU A 131 22.00 -6.14 -28.54
CA LEU A 131 22.90 -5.35 -27.71
C LEU A 131 22.71 -5.73 -26.24
N THR A 132 23.83 -5.88 -25.54
CA THR A 132 23.86 -6.19 -24.11
C THR A 132 24.81 -5.24 -23.41
N VAL A 133 24.57 -5.03 -22.12
CA VAL A 133 25.48 -4.24 -21.27
C VAL A 133 26.80 -5.02 -21.17
N PRO A 134 27.96 -4.38 -21.38
CA PRO A 134 29.22 -5.03 -21.11
C PRO A 134 29.25 -5.49 -19.65
N SER A 135 29.59 -6.77 -19.46
CA SER A 135 29.57 -7.39 -18.14
C SER A 135 30.78 -8.29 -17.90
N PHE A 136 31.20 -8.43 -16.65
CA PHE A 136 32.24 -9.32 -16.16
C PHE A 136 31.72 -10.18 -15.02
N LEU A 137 31.90 -11.49 -15.09
CA LEU A 137 31.46 -12.42 -14.06
C LEU A 137 32.60 -12.68 -13.05
N VAL A 138 32.29 -12.56 -11.77
CA VAL A 138 33.12 -12.98 -10.64
C VAL A 138 32.51 -14.24 -10.05
N GLN A 139 33.25 -15.35 -10.07
CA GLN A 139 32.78 -16.63 -9.53
C GLN A 139 33.93 -17.41 -8.86
N GLY A 140 33.70 -17.89 -7.64
CA GLY A 140 34.66 -18.71 -6.89
C GLY A 140 36.02 -18.02 -6.67
N ASN A 141 37.09 -18.82 -6.58
CA ASN A 141 38.48 -18.33 -6.52
C ASN A 141 39.12 -18.18 -7.92
N GLU A 142 38.33 -18.27 -9.00
CA GLU A 142 38.84 -18.37 -10.37
C GLU A 142 39.01 -17.01 -11.07
N SER A 143 38.29 -15.97 -10.61
CA SER A 143 38.38 -14.63 -11.17
C SER A 143 39.37 -13.77 -10.37
N ASP A 144 40.52 -13.44 -10.96
CA ASP A 144 41.52 -12.56 -10.34
C ASP A 144 41.22 -11.07 -10.61
N GLU A 145 41.56 -10.21 -9.66
CA GLU A 145 41.42 -8.74 -9.75
C GLU A 145 42.10 -8.19 -11.02
N THR A 146 43.18 -8.85 -11.46
CA THR A 146 43.90 -8.59 -12.70
C THR A 146 43.03 -8.68 -13.96
N ASP A 147 42.13 -9.66 -14.05
CA ASP A 147 41.27 -9.83 -15.24
C ASP A 147 40.12 -8.82 -15.23
N LEU A 148 39.61 -8.47 -14.05
CA LEU A 148 38.68 -7.34 -13.90
C LEU A 148 39.34 -6.03 -14.34
N GLN A 149 40.61 -5.80 -14.01
CA GLN A 149 41.35 -4.64 -14.49
C GLN A 149 41.43 -4.59 -16.03
N LYS A 150 41.78 -5.70 -16.68
CA LYS A 150 41.79 -5.77 -18.16
C LYS A 150 40.41 -5.49 -18.76
N TRP A 151 39.35 -5.94 -18.09
CA TRP A 151 37.99 -5.66 -18.51
C TRP A 151 37.63 -4.17 -18.38
N PHE A 152 38.06 -3.50 -17.30
CA PHE A 152 37.93 -2.04 -17.16
C PHE A 152 38.63 -1.30 -18.32
N GLU A 153 39.88 -1.67 -18.61
CA GLU A 153 40.68 -1.09 -19.71
C GLU A 153 39.99 -1.29 -21.07
N THR A 154 39.51 -2.50 -21.35
CA THR A 154 38.81 -2.85 -22.61
C THR A 154 37.54 -2.03 -22.81
N ASN A 155 36.82 -1.74 -21.72
CA ASN A 155 35.58 -0.96 -21.74
C ASN A 155 35.82 0.55 -21.53
N GLN A 156 37.07 1.01 -21.57
CA GLN A 156 37.45 2.43 -21.43
C GLN A 156 37.00 3.04 -20.09
N LEU A 157 36.99 2.23 -19.03
CA LEU A 157 36.69 2.66 -17.66
C LEU A 157 37.99 2.97 -16.92
N ASP A 158 37.97 4.02 -16.09
CA ASP A 158 39.11 4.36 -15.23
C ASP A 158 39.32 3.28 -14.16
N ILE A 159 40.56 2.81 -14.00
CA ILE A 159 40.89 1.69 -13.10
C ILE A 159 40.66 2.08 -11.62
N GLY A 160 40.83 3.35 -11.26
CA GLY A 160 40.71 3.83 -9.88
C GLY A 160 39.33 4.37 -9.52
N THR A 161 38.58 4.87 -10.50
CA THR A 161 37.35 5.67 -10.27
C THR A 161 36.20 5.32 -11.23
N GLY A 162 36.42 4.40 -12.17
CA GLY A 162 35.41 4.00 -13.15
C GLY A 162 34.16 3.45 -12.48
N LYS A 163 33.00 3.98 -12.85
CA LYS A 163 31.73 3.67 -12.21
C LYS A 163 31.08 2.43 -12.83
N VAL A 164 30.75 1.45 -12.02
CA VAL A 164 30.11 0.19 -12.42
C VAL A 164 28.97 -0.18 -11.47
N VAL A 165 28.13 -1.12 -11.89
CA VAL A 165 27.13 -1.78 -11.03
C VAL A 165 27.63 -3.18 -10.71
N VAL A 166 27.59 -3.55 -9.43
CA VAL A 166 27.87 -4.90 -8.95
C VAL A 166 26.58 -5.52 -8.41
N LYS A 167 26.19 -6.68 -8.94
CA LYS A 167 24.92 -7.34 -8.59
C LYS A 167 25.03 -8.86 -8.56
N PRO A 168 24.15 -9.58 -7.83
CA PRO A 168 24.04 -11.03 -7.93
C PRO A 168 23.63 -11.46 -9.35
N ALA A 169 24.20 -12.56 -9.83
CA ALA A 169 23.83 -13.10 -11.14
C ALA A 169 22.37 -13.62 -11.13
N ARG A 170 21.99 -14.26 -10.03
CA ARG A 170 20.66 -14.82 -9.75
C ARG A 170 20.04 -14.03 -8.60
N GLY A 171 18.79 -13.60 -8.79
CA GLY A 171 18.06 -12.84 -7.76
C GLY A 171 17.29 -11.66 -8.33
N GLY A 172 16.13 -11.37 -7.73
CA GLY A 172 15.23 -10.32 -8.16
C GLY A 172 15.33 -9.05 -7.32
N SER A 173 14.40 -8.13 -7.59
CA SER A 173 14.05 -7.01 -6.70
C SER A 173 15.19 -6.05 -6.32
N SER A 174 16.27 -6.03 -7.11
CA SER A 174 17.48 -5.22 -6.86
C SER A 174 18.15 -5.49 -5.50
N ILE A 175 17.96 -6.69 -4.93
CA ILE A 175 18.61 -7.08 -3.67
C ILE A 175 20.08 -7.38 -3.95
N GLY A 176 20.99 -6.83 -3.13
CA GLY A 176 22.43 -7.00 -3.31
C GLY A 176 23.06 -6.17 -4.44
N VAL A 177 22.28 -5.31 -5.10
CA VAL A 177 22.80 -4.42 -6.16
C VAL A 177 23.47 -3.20 -5.53
N THR A 178 24.71 -2.92 -5.94
CA THR A 178 25.50 -1.78 -5.46
C THR A 178 26.20 -1.07 -6.62
N VAL A 179 26.45 0.23 -6.47
CA VAL A 179 27.37 0.97 -7.36
C VAL A 179 28.77 0.79 -6.81
N ALA A 180 29.77 0.58 -7.66
CA ALA A 180 31.18 0.52 -7.29
C ALA A 180 32.05 1.44 -8.15
N TYR A 181 33.21 1.84 -7.61
CA TYR A 181 34.14 2.77 -8.25
C TYR A 181 35.56 2.21 -8.33
N GLY A 182 36.02 1.98 -9.56
CA GLY A 182 37.32 1.36 -9.83
C GLY A 182 37.34 -0.14 -9.55
N VAL A 183 38.46 -0.78 -9.92
CA VAL A 183 38.63 -2.24 -9.87
C VAL A 183 38.57 -2.77 -8.43
N ALA A 184 39.30 -2.15 -7.51
CA ALA A 184 39.42 -2.63 -6.14
C ALA A 184 38.07 -2.63 -5.37
N ASP A 185 37.29 -1.55 -5.49
CA ASP A 185 35.96 -1.48 -4.87
C ASP A 185 34.97 -2.46 -5.51
N SER A 186 35.02 -2.58 -6.85
CA SER A 186 34.18 -3.51 -7.61
C SER A 186 34.44 -4.96 -7.22
N PHE A 187 35.71 -5.35 -7.13
CA PHE A 187 36.11 -6.69 -6.71
C PHE A 187 35.71 -6.95 -5.26
N THR A 188 35.94 -5.99 -4.36
CA THR A 188 35.54 -6.10 -2.94
C THR A 188 34.03 -6.31 -2.80
N LYS A 189 33.22 -5.52 -3.51
CA LYS A 189 31.74 -5.62 -3.48
C LYS A 189 31.25 -6.92 -4.12
N ALA A 190 31.90 -7.40 -5.19
CA ALA A 190 31.57 -8.68 -5.83
C ALA A 190 31.89 -9.86 -4.90
N CYS A 191 33.06 -9.85 -4.26
CA CYS A 191 33.45 -10.85 -3.28
C CYS A 191 32.50 -10.85 -2.07
N ARG A 192 32.02 -9.68 -1.62
CA ARG A 192 31.02 -9.60 -0.53
C ARG A 192 29.73 -10.34 -0.85
N ILE A 193 29.20 -10.22 -2.07
CA ILE A 193 28.00 -10.98 -2.51
C ILE A 193 28.20 -12.49 -2.29
N ILE A 194 29.39 -13.00 -2.63
CA ILE A 194 29.74 -14.42 -2.52
C ILE A 194 29.99 -14.82 -1.07
N THR A 195 30.77 -14.04 -0.30
CA THR A 195 31.08 -14.35 1.10
C THR A 195 29.86 -14.25 2.00
N ASP A 196 28.96 -13.31 1.72
CA ASP A 196 27.72 -13.11 2.45
C ASP A 196 26.62 -14.11 2.02
N LYS A 197 26.95 -15.02 1.08
CA LYS A 197 26.06 -16.04 0.53
C LYS A 197 24.77 -15.47 -0.06
N VAL A 198 24.86 -14.28 -0.65
CA VAL A 198 23.76 -13.68 -1.40
C VAL A 198 23.58 -14.44 -2.71
N ASP A 199 24.68 -14.77 -3.38
CA ASP A 199 24.74 -15.64 -4.57
C ASP A 199 26.17 -16.21 -4.71
N ASP A 200 26.34 -17.32 -5.42
CA ASP A 200 27.66 -17.92 -5.70
C ASP A 200 28.40 -17.22 -6.86
N LYS A 201 27.72 -16.29 -7.53
CA LYS A 201 28.17 -15.50 -8.67
C LYS A 201 27.83 -14.03 -8.49
N ALA A 202 28.77 -13.15 -8.83
CA ALA A 202 28.53 -11.71 -8.89
C ALA A 202 28.85 -11.17 -10.29
N LEU A 203 28.02 -10.27 -10.78
CA LEU A 203 28.13 -9.63 -12.08
C LEU A 203 28.55 -8.17 -11.91
N VAL A 204 29.60 -7.76 -12.60
CA VAL A 204 30.05 -6.37 -12.72
C VAL A 204 29.66 -5.85 -14.09
N GLU A 205 28.83 -4.81 -14.14
CA GLU A 205 28.31 -4.21 -15.38
C GLU A 205 28.71 -2.74 -15.50
N THR A 206 28.90 -2.25 -16.72
CA THR A 206 29.09 -0.82 -16.96
C THR A 206 27.89 -0.02 -16.43
N PHE A 207 28.14 1.04 -15.65
CA PHE A 207 27.07 1.92 -15.18
C PHE A 207 26.48 2.72 -16.35
N LEU A 208 25.16 2.65 -16.53
CA LEU A 208 24.44 3.30 -17.62
C LEU A 208 24.06 4.75 -17.28
N GLU A 209 25.05 5.65 -17.23
CA GLU A 209 24.85 7.05 -16.84
C GLU A 209 23.84 7.79 -17.74
N GLY A 210 22.80 8.40 -17.15
CA GLY A 210 21.76 9.10 -17.90
C GLY A 210 20.83 8.20 -18.71
N GLY A 211 20.95 6.88 -18.57
CA GLY A 211 19.98 5.93 -19.10
C GLY A 211 18.65 5.99 -18.35
N LYS A 212 17.58 5.66 -19.06
CA LYS A 212 16.23 5.58 -18.51
C LYS A 212 15.78 4.13 -18.47
N GLU A 213 15.41 3.65 -17.30
CA GLU A 213 14.92 2.28 -17.12
C GLU A 213 13.49 2.16 -17.67
N PHE A 214 13.18 1.01 -18.25
CA PHE A 214 11.83 0.65 -18.67
C PHE A 214 11.46 -0.77 -18.27
N THR A 215 10.16 -0.99 -18.14
CA THR A 215 9.56 -2.31 -17.91
C THR A 215 8.52 -2.58 -18.99
N ALA A 216 8.51 -3.80 -19.54
CA ALA A 216 7.54 -4.25 -20.53
C ALA A 216 6.94 -5.62 -20.13
N ILE A 217 5.62 -5.67 -20.01
CA ILE A 217 4.88 -6.92 -19.80
C ILE A 217 4.61 -7.55 -21.15
N VAL A 218 4.92 -8.84 -21.26
CA VAL A 218 4.64 -9.65 -22.44
C VAL A 218 3.55 -10.66 -22.07
N LEU A 219 2.47 -10.71 -22.86
CA LEU A 219 1.40 -11.69 -22.72
C LEU A 219 1.37 -12.61 -23.93
N ASP A 220 1.35 -13.92 -23.71
CA ASP A 220 1.21 -14.89 -24.79
C ASP A 220 -0.27 -15.11 -25.12
N VAL A 221 -0.67 -14.75 -26.34
CA VAL A 221 -2.04 -14.94 -26.84
C VAL A 221 -2.15 -16.08 -27.86
N GLY A 222 -1.14 -16.95 -27.92
CA GLY A 222 -1.11 -18.15 -28.78
C GLY A 222 -2.12 -19.23 -28.38
N ILE A 223 -2.25 -20.27 -29.21
CA ILE A 223 -3.13 -21.42 -28.97
C ILE A 223 -2.29 -22.69 -28.88
N GLY A 224 -2.63 -23.57 -27.92
CA GLY A 224 -1.94 -24.85 -27.78
C GLY A 224 -0.45 -24.62 -27.50
N SER A 225 0.41 -25.20 -28.34
CA SER A 225 1.87 -25.03 -28.24
C SER A 225 2.41 -23.81 -28.99
N ASP A 226 1.59 -23.11 -29.78
CA ASP A 226 2.03 -21.92 -30.49
C ASP A 226 2.21 -20.75 -29.52
N ARG A 227 3.24 -19.94 -29.75
CA ARG A 227 3.52 -18.72 -28.99
C ARG A 227 3.26 -17.50 -29.87
N SER A 228 2.39 -16.62 -29.40
CA SER A 228 2.08 -15.36 -30.06
C SER A 228 2.15 -14.25 -29.02
N PRO A 229 3.36 -13.84 -28.57
CA PRO A 229 3.50 -12.79 -27.58
C PRO A 229 3.02 -11.44 -28.12
N VAL A 230 2.30 -10.72 -27.27
CA VAL A 230 1.94 -9.32 -27.44
C VAL A 230 2.52 -8.56 -26.26
N VAL A 231 3.36 -7.58 -26.56
CA VAL A 231 3.95 -6.70 -25.55
C VAL A 231 2.97 -5.57 -25.27
N LEU A 232 2.64 -5.40 -23.99
CA LEU A 232 1.77 -4.34 -23.50
C LEU A 232 2.47 -2.98 -23.64
N LEU A 233 1.79 -1.90 -23.24
CA LEU A 233 2.40 -0.57 -23.26
C LEU A 233 3.53 -0.50 -22.22
N PRO A 234 4.81 -0.32 -22.63
CA PRO A 234 5.91 -0.28 -21.67
C PRO A 234 5.77 0.90 -20.70
N THR A 235 6.48 0.83 -19.58
CA THR A 235 6.51 1.88 -18.56
C THR A 235 7.94 2.41 -18.41
N GLU A 236 8.13 3.73 -18.46
CA GLU A 236 9.38 4.38 -18.05
C GLU A 236 9.40 4.48 -16.52
N VAL A 237 10.54 4.13 -15.93
CA VAL A 237 10.82 4.31 -14.50
C VAL A 237 11.76 5.51 -14.34
N GLU A 238 11.24 6.61 -13.79
CA GLU A 238 11.99 7.85 -13.55
C GLU A 238 12.36 7.96 -12.08
N LEU A 239 13.65 8.03 -11.76
CA LEU A 239 14.12 8.34 -10.42
C LEU A 239 14.08 9.86 -10.20
N GLN A 240 13.32 10.32 -9.19
CA GLN A 240 13.23 11.72 -8.80
C GLN A 240 14.22 12.02 -7.67
N PHE A 241 15.09 13.02 -7.89
CA PHE A 241 16.08 13.51 -6.92
C PHE A 241 15.66 14.90 -6.42
N LYS A 242 15.45 15.06 -5.12
CA LYS A 242 15.28 16.38 -4.47
C LYS A 242 16.49 16.64 -3.54
N GLY A 243 17.30 17.67 -3.84
CA GLY A 243 18.36 18.17 -2.94
C GLY A 243 19.81 17.82 -3.33
N ASP A 244 20.74 18.63 -2.81
CA ASP A 244 22.12 18.95 -3.23
C ASP A 244 23.05 17.80 -3.70
N ALA A 245 24.04 18.18 -4.52
CA ALA A 245 24.90 17.39 -5.42
C ALA A 245 25.85 16.34 -4.79
N ASN A 246 25.54 15.79 -3.61
CA ASN A 246 26.26 14.66 -3.02
C ASN A 246 25.40 13.39 -3.06
N LEU A 247 25.33 12.81 -4.27
CA LEU A 247 24.77 11.49 -4.55
C LEU A 247 25.45 10.43 -3.66
N ARG A 248 24.79 10.04 -2.56
CA ARG A 248 25.18 8.83 -1.81
C ARG A 248 24.82 7.60 -2.63
N GLU A 249 25.64 6.54 -2.57
CA GLU A 249 25.45 5.26 -3.30
C GLU A 249 24.03 4.69 -3.22
N LYS A 250 23.30 4.96 -2.13
CA LYS A 250 21.94 4.44 -1.87
C LYS A 250 20.85 5.07 -2.73
N ASP A 251 21.08 6.25 -3.31
CA ASP A 251 20.05 7.01 -4.02
C ASP A 251 20.09 6.83 -5.55
N ALA A 252 21.14 6.25 -6.10
CA ALA A 252 21.36 6.16 -7.56
C ALA A 252 20.64 5.01 -8.27
N ILE A 253 20.00 4.07 -7.56
CA ILE A 253 19.45 2.82 -8.13
C ILE A 253 17.95 2.68 -7.83
N PHE A 254 17.19 2.09 -8.76
CA PHE A 254 15.83 1.62 -8.52
C PHE A 254 15.83 0.35 -7.65
N ASN A 255 15.82 0.55 -6.33
CA ASN A 255 15.98 -0.51 -5.32
C ASN A 255 14.65 -1.13 -4.84
N TYR A 256 14.71 -2.19 -4.04
CA TYR A 256 13.54 -2.89 -3.46
C TYR A 256 12.50 -1.94 -2.86
N ARG A 257 12.94 -0.99 -2.03
CA ARG A 257 12.04 -0.03 -1.36
C ARG A 257 11.28 0.81 -2.38
N ARG A 258 11.96 1.25 -3.45
CA ARG A 258 11.35 2.04 -4.53
C ARG A 258 10.40 1.24 -5.43
N LYS A 259 10.62 -0.07 -5.54
CA LYS A 259 9.80 -0.98 -6.36
C LYS A 259 8.46 -1.35 -5.71
N TYR A 260 8.41 -1.43 -4.38
CA TYR A 260 7.28 -2.06 -3.68
C TYR A 260 6.69 -1.23 -2.53
N LEU A 261 7.29 -0.08 -2.17
CA LEU A 261 6.77 0.79 -1.13
C LEU A 261 6.43 2.18 -1.69
N PRO A 262 5.33 2.83 -1.24
CA PRO A 262 5.00 4.18 -1.63
C PRO A 262 6.17 5.15 -1.42
N THR A 263 6.58 5.85 -2.47
CA THR A 263 7.69 6.80 -2.43
C THR A 263 7.52 7.89 -3.48
N GLN A 264 7.96 9.11 -3.15
CA GLN A 264 8.05 10.21 -4.12
C GLN A 264 9.40 10.21 -4.87
N GLN A 265 10.26 9.23 -4.61
CA GLN A 265 11.58 9.12 -5.25
C GLN A 265 11.50 8.48 -6.64
N VAL A 266 10.33 8.00 -7.06
CA VAL A 266 10.11 7.38 -8.36
C VAL A 266 8.80 7.89 -8.95
N ALA A 267 8.77 8.03 -10.27
CA ALA A 267 7.56 8.23 -11.04
C ALA A 267 7.51 7.25 -12.21
N TYR A 268 6.29 6.79 -12.53
CA TYR A 268 6.04 5.81 -13.59
C TYR A 268 5.24 6.44 -14.74
N HIS A 269 5.78 6.38 -15.96
CA HIS A 269 5.12 6.95 -17.15
C HIS A 269 4.73 5.83 -18.13
N THR A 270 3.44 5.69 -18.40
CA THR A 270 2.91 4.64 -19.31
C THR A 270 1.91 5.26 -20.30
N PRO A 271 2.24 5.33 -21.60
CA PRO A 271 3.47 4.86 -22.25
C PRO A 271 4.71 5.68 -21.85
N PRO A 272 5.94 5.21 -22.13
CA PRO A 272 7.17 5.93 -21.82
C PRO A 272 7.20 7.30 -22.52
N ARG A 273 7.99 8.25 -22.02
CA ARG A 273 8.23 9.53 -22.71
C ARG A 273 9.39 9.43 -23.71
N PHE A 274 9.68 8.22 -24.18
CA PHE A 274 10.71 7.96 -25.18
C PHE A 274 10.21 8.31 -26.58
N PRO A 275 11.12 8.49 -27.54
CA PRO A 275 10.78 8.56 -28.96
C PRO A 275 10.00 7.31 -29.43
N LEU A 276 9.11 7.49 -30.41
CA LEU A 276 8.20 6.43 -30.85
C LEU A 276 8.94 5.19 -31.39
N ASP A 277 10.01 5.39 -32.15
CA ASP A 277 10.87 4.33 -32.68
C ASP A 277 11.52 3.50 -31.57
N ALA A 278 11.88 4.14 -30.44
CA ALA A 278 12.39 3.43 -29.28
C ALA A 278 11.30 2.59 -28.58
N ILE A 279 10.07 3.11 -28.47
CA ILE A 279 8.93 2.37 -27.90
C ILE A 279 8.59 1.15 -28.77
N GLU A 280 8.55 1.33 -30.10
CA GLU A 280 8.33 0.24 -31.05
C GLU A 280 9.43 -0.82 -30.95
N MET A 281 10.70 -0.39 -30.85
CA MET A 281 11.85 -1.28 -30.68
C MET A 281 11.82 -2.07 -29.36
N ILE A 282 11.38 -1.44 -28.26
CA ILE A 282 11.17 -2.13 -26.97
C ILE A 282 10.13 -3.25 -27.15
N ARG A 283 9.00 -2.94 -27.79
CA ARG A 283 7.92 -3.91 -28.01
C ARG A 283 8.33 -5.04 -28.94
N GLU A 284 9.00 -4.74 -30.04
CA GLU A 284 9.50 -5.76 -30.97
C GLU A 284 10.56 -6.65 -30.29
N GLY A 285 11.52 -6.03 -29.60
CA GLY A 285 12.60 -6.73 -28.90
C GLY A 285 12.07 -7.65 -27.82
N ALA A 286 11.21 -7.16 -26.93
CA ALA A 286 10.61 -7.97 -25.87
C ALA A 286 9.80 -9.16 -26.42
N SER A 287 9.08 -8.97 -27.54
CA SER A 287 8.36 -10.04 -28.25
C SER A 287 9.30 -11.12 -28.79
N LEU A 288 10.37 -10.70 -29.47
CA LEU A 288 11.42 -11.58 -30.00
C LEU A 288 12.11 -12.37 -28.87
N LEU A 289 12.43 -11.71 -27.76
CA LEU A 289 13.05 -12.35 -26.60
C LEU A 289 12.16 -13.42 -26.00
N PHE A 290 10.88 -13.11 -25.81
CA PHE A 290 9.92 -14.06 -25.29
C PHE A 290 9.87 -15.34 -26.13
N GLN A 291 9.84 -15.21 -27.46
CA GLN A 291 9.85 -16.35 -28.38
C GLN A 291 11.17 -17.13 -28.33
N ARG A 292 12.30 -16.43 -28.44
CA ARG A 292 13.61 -17.06 -28.60
C ARG A 292 14.12 -17.72 -27.32
N LEU A 293 13.72 -17.22 -26.16
CA LEU A 293 13.99 -17.84 -24.86
C LEU A 293 12.95 -18.93 -24.50
N GLY A 294 11.92 -19.14 -25.34
CA GLY A 294 10.92 -20.18 -25.13
C GLY A 294 9.97 -19.93 -23.97
N LEU A 295 9.84 -18.67 -23.54
CA LEU A 295 8.99 -18.27 -22.42
C LEU A 295 7.51 -18.61 -22.71
N CYS A 296 6.72 -18.79 -21.65
CA CYS A 296 5.32 -19.21 -21.74
C CYS A 296 4.40 -18.32 -20.90
N ASP A 297 3.16 -18.19 -21.38
CA ASP A 297 2.01 -17.52 -20.74
C ASP A 297 2.19 -16.00 -20.56
N PHE A 298 3.17 -15.54 -19.77
CA PHE A 298 3.50 -14.13 -19.60
C PHE A 298 4.93 -13.96 -19.04
N ALA A 299 5.50 -12.76 -19.16
CA ALA A 299 6.78 -12.40 -18.54
C ALA A 299 6.88 -10.87 -18.32
N ARG A 300 7.77 -10.45 -17.42
CA ARG A 300 8.18 -9.04 -17.26
C ARG A 300 9.62 -8.89 -17.74
N ILE A 301 9.82 -8.08 -18.77
CA ILE A 301 11.14 -7.78 -19.33
C ILE A 301 11.50 -6.34 -19.00
N ASP A 302 12.60 -6.16 -18.30
CA ASP A 302 13.15 -4.86 -17.93
C ASP A 302 14.39 -4.53 -18.77
N GLY A 303 14.66 -3.24 -18.93
CA GLY A 303 15.77 -2.77 -19.74
C GLY A 303 16.03 -1.27 -19.62
N TRP A 304 16.88 -0.78 -20.51
CA TRP A 304 17.35 0.61 -20.51
C TRP A 304 17.23 1.23 -21.90
N TYR A 305 16.74 2.46 -21.93
CA TYR A 305 16.82 3.35 -23.07
C TYR A 305 17.96 4.36 -22.87
N LEU A 306 18.84 4.48 -23.87
CA LEU A 306 20.02 5.34 -23.84
C LEU A 306 19.97 6.32 -25.00
N PRO A 307 20.04 7.64 -24.76
CA PRO A 307 20.12 8.63 -25.82
C PRO A 307 21.35 8.44 -26.73
N PRO A 308 21.37 9.02 -27.95
CA PRO A 308 22.43 8.78 -28.94
C PRO A 308 23.83 9.21 -28.49
N SER A 309 23.91 10.12 -27.51
CA SER A 309 25.16 10.64 -26.95
C SER A 309 25.95 9.61 -26.15
N PHE A 310 25.38 8.46 -25.81
CA PHE A 310 25.90 7.58 -24.77
C PHE A 310 26.99 6.60 -25.24
N LEU A 311 26.98 6.13 -26.49
CA LEU A 311 27.85 5.02 -26.91
C LEU A 311 28.59 5.30 -28.22
N LYS A 312 29.93 5.35 -28.16
CA LYS A 312 30.82 5.08 -29.30
C LYS A 312 30.91 3.56 -29.57
N LEU A 313 29.79 2.84 -29.51
CA LEU A 313 29.78 1.40 -29.76
C LEU A 313 30.06 1.12 -31.24
N SER A 314 31.01 0.24 -31.47
CA SER A 314 31.51 -0.21 -32.77
C SER A 314 30.40 -0.57 -33.77
N SER A 315 30.70 -0.38 -35.05
CA SER A 315 29.83 -0.53 -36.22
C SER A 315 29.36 -1.98 -36.46
N GLY A 316 28.34 -2.44 -35.73
CA GLY A 316 27.71 -3.75 -35.92
C GLY A 316 26.18 -3.69 -36.03
N SER A 317 25.58 -4.63 -36.78
CA SER A 317 24.14 -4.75 -37.04
C SER A 317 23.36 -5.43 -35.91
N LYS A 318 23.65 -5.08 -34.65
CA LYS A 318 22.95 -5.67 -33.49
C LYS A 318 21.57 -5.02 -33.27
N PHE A 319 20.59 -5.82 -32.87
CA PHE A 319 19.24 -5.35 -32.48
C PHE A 319 19.32 -4.48 -31.22
N GLY A 320 18.52 -3.43 -31.16
CA GLY A 320 18.56 -2.43 -30.08
C GLY A 320 19.14 -1.08 -30.49
N ARG A 321 19.43 -0.85 -31.79
CA ARG A 321 19.83 0.46 -32.33
C ARG A 321 18.64 1.11 -33.04
N SER A 322 18.15 2.21 -32.48
CA SER A 322 17.12 3.08 -33.09
C SER A 322 17.77 4.36 -33.63
N GLU A 323 17.05 5.12 -34.45
CA GLU A 323 17.54 6.43 -34.92
C GLU A 323 17.67 7.40 -33.74
N SER A 324 16.78 7.25 -32.75
CA SER A 324 16.72 8.12 -31.58
C SER A 324 17.58 7.69 -30.39
N GLY A 325 18.22 6.51 -30.41
CA GLY A 325 19.01 6.00 -29.29
C GLY A 325 19.20 4.48 -29.28
N PHE A 326 19.52 3.92 -28.12
CA PHE A 326 19.76 2.49 -27.92
C PHE A 326 18.80 1.89 -26.90
N VAL A 327 18.32 0.68 -27.18
CA VAL A 327 17.49 -0.14 -26.29
C VAL A 327 18.29 -1.37 -25.88
N LEU A 328 18.47 -1.55 -24.58
CA LEU A 328 19.15 -2.70 -23.97
C LEU A 328 18.15 -3.45 -23.08
N PHE A 329 18.18 -4.77 -23.11
CA PHE A 329 17.40 -5.61 -22.19
C PHE A 329 18.34 -6.20 -21.14
N THR A 330 17.95 -6.15 -19.86
CA THR A 330 18.85 -6.54 -18.75
C THR A 330 18.27 -7.61 -17.85
N ASP A 331 16.98 -7.55 -17.53
CA ASP A 331 16.36 -8.46 -16.55
C ASP A 331 15.11 -9.10 -17.15
N ILE A 332 15.10 -10.43 -17.19
CA ILE A 332 13.98 -11.23 -17.69
C ILE A 332 13.35 -11.93 -16.48
N ASN A 333 12.23 -11.40 -16.02
CA ASN A 333 11.52 -11.95 -14.87
C ASN A 333 10.37 -12.83 -15.38
N LEU A 334 10.37 -14.08 -14.94
CA LEU A 334 9.45 -15.11 -15.42
C LEU A 334 8.10 -14.99 -14.73
N ILE A 335 8.10 -14.47 -13.50
CA ILE A 335 6.92 -14.11 -12.76
C ILE A 335 6.99 -12.59 -12.53
N SER A 336 6.05 -11.85 -13.11
CA SER A 336 5.90 -10.43 -12.75
C SER A 336 5.38 -10.33 -11.32
N GLY A 337 5.80 -9.30 -10.58
CA GLY A 337 5.14 -8.93 -9.32
C GLY A 337 3.62 -8.82 -9.54
N MET A 338 2.81 -9.40 -8.65
CA MET A 338 1.34 -9.38 -8.76
C MET A 338 0.68 -8.70 -7.57
N GLU A 339 1.37 -7.77 -6.92
CA GLU A 339 0.75 -6.84 -5.99
C GLU A 339 -0.23 -5.90 -6.74
N GLN A 340 -1.27 -5.36 -6.08
CA GLN A 340 -2.39 -4.64 -6.72
C GLN A 340 -1.93 -3.45 -7.59
N THR A 341 -0.79 -2.85 -7.30
CA THR A 341 -0.23 -1.72 -8.04
C THR A 341 0.95 -2.10 -8.91
N SER A 342 1.18 -3.38 -9.18
CA SER A 342 2.33 -3.84 -9.98
C SER A 342 2.23 -3.46 -11.46
N PHE A 343 3.39 -3.51 -12.15
CA PHE A 343 3.46 -3.27 -13.60
C PHE A 343 2.53 -4.17 -14.43
N LEU A 344 2.25 -5.41 -13.98
CA LEU A 344 1.32 -6.29 -14.67
C LEU A 344 -0.05 -5.64 -14.80
N PHE A 345 -0.62 -5.18 -13.68
CA PHE A 345 -1.95 -4.58 -13.66
C PHE A 345 -1.97 -3.16 -14.20
N GLN A 346 -0.92 -2.37 -13.95
CA GLN A 346 -0.81 -1.02 -14.52
C GLN A 346 -0.80 -1.06 -16.05
N GLN A 347 0.03 -1.91 -16.67
CA GLN A 347 0.10 -2.00 -18.13
C GLN A 347 -1.14 -2.69 -18.73
N ALA A 348 -1.67 -3.72 -18.08
CA ALA A 348 -2.87 -4.44 -18.54
C ALA A 348 -4.12 -3.53 -18.53
N SER A 349 -4.31 -2.72 -17.49
CA SER A 349 -5.45 -1.79 -17.40
C SER A 349 -5.43 -0.72 -18.49
N LYS A 350 -4.25 -0.28 -18.94
CA LYS A 350 -4.12 0.65 -20.08
C LYS A 350 -4.60 0.06 -21.39
N VAL A 351 -4.67 -1.26 -21.52
CA VAL A 351 -5.09 -1.96 -22.74
C VAL A 351 -6.38 -2.77 -22.55
N GLY A 352 -7.20 -2.41 -21.56
CA GLY A 352 -8.57 -2.90 -21.43
C GLY A 352 -8.77 -4.08 -20.49
N PHE A 353 -7.76 -4.49 -19.71
CA PHE A 353 -7.88 -5.61 -18.78
C PHE A 353 -7.96 -5.19 -17.32
N SER A 354 -9.01 -5.60 -16.61
CA SER A 354 -9.03 -5.62 -15.14
C SER A 354 -8.04 -6.64 -14.56
N HIS A 355 -7.84 -6.60 -13.24
CA HIS A 355 -7.03 -7.59 -12.53
C HIS A 355 -7.54 -9.01 -12.76
N SER A 356 -8.85 -9.22 -12.56
CA SER A 356 -9.48 -10.51 -12.76
C SER A 356 -9.35 -11.00 -14.20
N LYS A 357 -9.56 -10.12 -15.19
CA LYS A 357 -9.51 -10.53 -16.60
C LYS A 357 -8.10 -10.86 -17.05
N ILE A 358 -7.07 -10.11 -16.64
CA ILE A 358 -5.69 -10.43 -17.02
C ILE A 358 -5.24 -11.75 -16.38
N LEU A 359 -5.52 -11.96 -15.08
CA LEU A 359 -5.15 -13.20 -14.38
C LEU A 359 -5.86 -14.42 -14.97
N ARG A 360 -7.16 -14.31 -15.24
CA ARG A 360 -7.92 -15.38 -15.92
C ARG A 360 -7.44 -15.62 -17.33
N SER A 361 -7.03 -14.59 -18.07
CA SER A 361 -6.45 -14.75 -19.41
C SER A 361 -5.14 -15.52 -19.38
N ILE A 362 -4.28 -15.22 -18.40
CA ILE A 362 -3.02 -15.95 -18.16
C ILE A 362 -3.31 -17.41 -17.79
N LEU A 363 -4.25 -17.65 -16.87
CA LEU A 363 -4.63 -19.01 -16.46
C LEU A 363 -5.21 -19.82 -17.62
N GLN A 364 -6.15 -19.24 -18.39
CA GLN A 364 -6.76 -19.90 -19.54
C GLN A 364 -5.72 -20.19 -20.64
N ARG A 365 -4.78 -19.25 -20.86
CA ARG A 365 -3.64 -19.49 -21.75
C ARG A 365 -2.82 -20.68 -21.28
N ALA A 366 -2.48 -20.76 -20.00
CA ALA A 366 -1.74 -21.89 -19.45
C ALA A 366 -2.51 -23.20 -19.62
N CYS A 367 -3.81 -23.24 -19.28
CA CYS A 367 -4.69 -24.40 -19.47
C CYS A 367 -4.69 -24.89 -20.91
N SER A 368 -4.68 -23.99 -21.90
CA SER A 368 -4.65 -24.36 -23.32
C SER A 368 -3.39 -25.13 -23.74
N ARG A 369 -2.31 -25.07 -22.95
CA ARG A 369 -1.09 -25.86 -23.18
C ARG A 369 -1.24 -27.34 -22.77
N TYR A 370 -2.27 -27.66 -21.98
CA TYR A 370 -2.51 -28.99 -21.42
C TYR A 370 -3.79 -29.59 -22.00
N PRO A 371 -3.71 -30.69 -22.79
CA PRO A 371 -4.88 -31.26 -23.47
C PRO A 371 -6.04 -31.63 -22.53
N ASN A 372 -5.74 -32.09 -21.31
CA ASN A 372 -6.76 -32.49 -20.33
C ASN A 372 -7.53 -31.30 -19.75
N LEU A 373 -6.99 -30.09 -19.81
CA LEU A 373 -7.59 -28.86 -19.28
C LEU A 373 -8.26 -28.01 -20.37
N ALA A 374 -7.90 -28.23 -21.63
CA ALA A 374 -8.42 -27.46 -22.76
C ALA A 374 -9.95 -27.59 -22.94
N SER A 375 -10.58 -28.67 -22.46
CA SER A 375 -12.04 -28.87 -22.49
C SER A 375 -12.79 -28.04 -21.45
N TYR A 376 -12.20 -27.80 -20.27
CA TYR A 376 -12.80 -26.98 -19.21
C TYR A 376 -12.97 -25.52 -19.65
N THR A 377 -12.06 -25.06 -20.51
CA THR A 377 -12.14 -23.77 -21.20
C THR A 377 -13.37 -23.65 -22.12
N ILE A 378 -14.02 -24.74 -22.53
CA ILE A 378 -15.18 -24.71 -23.44
C ILE A 378 -16.49 -24.88 -22.67
N GLU A 379 -16.53 -25.78 -21.69
CA GLU A 379 -17.77 -26.10 -20.94
C GLU A 379 -18.17 -25.04 -19.90
N SER A 380 -17.20 -24.41 -19.22
CA SER A 380 -17.49 -23.32 -18.27
C SER A 380 -18.18 -22.13 -18.96
N ASN A 381 -17.84 -21.86 -20.22
CA ASN A 381 -18.42 -20.78 -21.01
C ASN A 381 -19.87 -21.02 -21.43
N LEU A 382 -20.26 -22.26 -21.74
CA LEU A 382 -21.65 -22.59 -22.07
C LEU A 382 -22.58 -22.44 -20.85
N LEU A 383 -22.05 -22.68 -19.65
CA LEU A 383 -22.75 -22.43 -18.39
C LEU A 383 -22.80 -20.94 -18.07
N LEU A 384 -21.70 -20.19 -18.25
CA LEU A 384 -21.64 -18.75 -18.02
C LEU A 384 -22.56 -17.96 -18.96
N GLU A 385 -22.60 -18.32 -20.26
CA GLU A 385 -23.52 -17.70 -21.22
C GLU A 385 -24.98 -18.06 -20.93
N ARG A 386 -25.28 -19.28 -20.49
CA ARG A 386 -26.65 -19.68 -20.10
C ARG A 386 -27.10 -19.01 -18.81
N GLN A 387 -26.24 -18.90 -17.80
CA GLN A 387 -26.55 -18.20 -16.55
C GLN A 387 -26.65 -16.68 -16.76
N LYS A 388 -25.75 -16.07 -17.54
CA LYS A 388 -25.86 -14.66 -17.93
C LYS A 388 -27.12 -14.41 -18.76
N HIS A 389 -27.45 -15.24 -19.75
CA HIS A 389 -28.68 -15.03 -20.52
C HIS A 389 -29.98 -15.31 -19.75
N SER A 390 -29.97 -16.19 -18.74
CA SER A 390 -31.13 -16.41 -17.88
C SER A 390 -31.30 -15.30 -16.83
N GLN A 391 -30.20 -14.76 -16.27
CA GLN A 391 -30.26 -13.65 -15.29
C GLN A 391 -30.44 -12.26 -15.94
N ILE A 392 -29.82 -12.00 -17.09
CA ILE A 392 -29.93 -10.70 -17.80
C ILE A 392 -31.37 -10.44 -18.29
N LYS A 393 -32.18 -11.49 -18.50
CA LYS A 393 -33.59 -11.34 -18.88
C LYS A 393 -34.55 -11.16 -17.71
N GLU A 394 -34.14 -11.46 -16.46
CA GLU A 394 -35.02 -11.36 -15.29
C GLU A 394 -34.62 -10.27 -14.27
N SER A 395 -33.43 -9.65 -14.37
CA SER A 395 -33.10 -8.46 -13.58
C SER A 395 -32.37 -7.37 -14.38
N MET A 396 -33.12 -6.62 -15.19
CA MET A 396 -32.76 -5.20 -15.39
C MET A 396 -33.18 -4.39 -14.15
N SER A 397 -32.70 -4.79 -12.96
CA SER A 397 -32.73 -3.89 -11.81
C SER A 397 -31.65 -2.84 -12.04
N GLU A 398 -31.99 -1.59 -11.84
CA GLU A 398 -31.06 -0.46 -11.87
C GLU A 398 -29.86 -0.77 -10.94
N ARG A 399 -28.63 -0.86 -11.51
CA ARG A 399 -27.43 -1.13 -10.71
C ARG A 399 -27.26 -0.05 -9.66
N LYS A 400 -26.90 -0.42 -8.43
CA LYS A 400 -26.66 0.55 -7.38
C LYS A 400 -25.33 1.25 -7.64
N ARG A 401 -25.36 2.57 -7.77
CA ARG A 401 -24.15 3.38 -7.97
C ARG A 401 -23.44 3.60 -6.65
N VAL A 402 -22.12 3.38 -6.65
CA VAL A 402 -21.27 3.55 -5.48
C VAL A 402 -20.08 4.41 -5.84
N PHE A 403 -19.88 5.52 -5.15
CA PHE A 403 -18.74 6.40 -5.36
C PHE A 403 -17.72 6.18 -4.26
N VAL A 404 -16.51 5.73 -4.59
CA VAL A 404 -15.43 5.55 -3.60
C VAL A 404 -14.54 6.78 -3.63
N LEU A 405 -14.54 7.58 -2.56
CA LEU A 405 -13.73 8.79 -2.44
C LEU A 405 -12.50 8.55 -1.56
N PHE A 406 -11.33 8.96 -2.04
CA PHE A 406 -10.05 8.86 -1.33
C PHE A 406 -9.09 10.01 -1.72
N GLY A 407 -7.99 10.17 -1.00
CA GLY A 407 -7.00 11.23 -1.19
C GLY A 407 -7.08 12.31 -0.11
N GLY A 408 -6.89 13.57 -0.49
CA GLY A 408 -6.90 14.73 0.40
C GLY A 408 -5.52 15.24 0.83
N ASP A 409 -5.54 16.23 1.73
CA ASP A 409 -4.37 17.03 2.15
C ASP A 409 -3.63 16.50 3.40
N THR A 410 -3.97 15.31 3.89
CA THR A 410 -3.46 14.79 5.18
C THR A 410 -2.15 14.00 5.03
N SER A 411 -1.44 13.71 6.13
CA SER A 411 -0.25 12.83 6.08
C SER A 411 -0.63 11.46 5.57
N GLU A 412 -1.81 11.00 5.95
CA GLU A 412 -2.32 9.69 5.61
C GLU A 412 -2.95 9.62 4.23
N ARG A 413 -2.87 10.67 3.40
CA ARG A 413 -3.40 10.65 2.01
C ARG A 413 -2.91 9.44 1.20
N GLN A 414 -1.72 8.91 1.49
CA GLN A 414 -1.23 7.67 0.86
C GLN A 414 -1.96 6.42 1.38
N VAL A 415 -2.22 6.36 2.68
CA VAL A 415 -3.04 5.29 3.29
C VAL A 415 -4.49 5.39 2.81
N SER A 416 -5.03 6.60 2.66
CA SER A 416 -6.34 6.84 2.05
C SER A 416 -6.39 6.36 0.60
N LEU A 417 -5.36 6.66 -0.22
CA LEU A 417 -5.26 6.12 -1.58
C LEU A 417 -5.25 4.58 -1.59
N MET A 418 -4.39 3.94 -0.78
CA MET A 418 -4.34 2.47 -0.69
C MET A 418 -5.67 1.88 -0.21
N SER A 419 -6.32 2.52 0.76
CA SER A 419 -7.62 2.11 1.30
C SER A 419 -8.72 2.23 0.24
N GLY A 420 -8.75 3.35 -0.48
CA GLY A 420 -9.71 3.60 -1.55
C GLY A 420 -9.57 2.63 -2.70
N THR A 421 -8.33 2.37 -3.13
CA THR A 421 -8.03 1.35 -4.14
C THR A 421 -8.49 -0.04 -3.69
N ASN A 422 -8.21 -0.43 -2.46
CA ASN A 422 -8.61 -1.73 -1.92
C ASN A 422 -10.13 -1.89 -1.82
N VAL A 423 -10.84 -0.87 -1.31
CA VAL A 423 -12.31 -0.85 -1.23
C VAL A 423 -12.91 -0.94 -2.63
N TRP A 424 -12.44 -0.11 -3.56
CA TRP A 424 -12.92 -0.07 -4.93
C TRP A 424 -12.76 -1.43 -5.62
N LEU A 425 -11.56 -2.02 -5.56
CA LEU A 425 -11.27 -3.32 -6.15
C LEU A 425 -12.14 -4.44 -5.58
N ASN A 426 -12.40 -4.45 -4.26
CA ASN A 426 -13.24 -5.47 -3.62
C ASN A 426 -14.73 -5.32 -3.97
N LEU A 427 -15.24 -4.09 -4.06
CA LEU A 427 -16.64 -3.85 -4.42
C LEU A 427 -16.93 -4.12 -5.90
N GLN A 428 -15.92 -4.13 -6.77
CA GLN A 428 -16.06 -4.52 -8.19
C GLN A 428 -16.42 -6.00 -8.38
N ALA A 429 -16.31 -6.84 -7.35
CA ALA A 429 -16.69 -8.25 -7.41
C ALA A 429 -18.21 -8.49 -7.52
N PHE A 430 -19.03 -7.44 -7.37
CA PHE A 430 -20.49 -7.53 -7.32
C PHE A 430 -21.15 -6.96 -8.58
N ASP A 431 -21.84 -7.81 -9.35
CA ASP A 431 -22.49 -7.44 -10.62
C ASP A 431 -23.68 -6.45 -10.46
N ASP A 432 -24.24 -6.34 -9.25
CA ASP A 432 -25.33 -5.42 -8.92
C ASP A 432 -24.86 -4.01 -8.56
N LEU A 433 -23.54 -3.79 -8.46
CA LEU A 433 -22.92 -2.50 -8.18
C LEU A 433 -22.29 -1.87 -9.42
N GLU A 434 -22.34 -0.55 -9.49
CA GLU A 434 -21.52 0.28 -10.38
C GLU A 434 -20.60 1.14 -9.51
N VAL A 435 -19.34 0.73 -9.37
CA VAL A 435 -18.39 1.34 -8.41
C VAL A 435 -17.41 2.27 -9.12
N THR A 436 -17.52 3.57 -8.82
CA THR A 436 -16.75 4.63 -9.47
C THR A 436 -15.74 5.25 -8.49
N PRO A 437 -14.43 5.24 -8.78
CA PRO A 437 -13.42 5.81 -7.91
C PRO A 437 -13.24 7.32 -8.17
N TYR A 438 -13.18 8.08 -7.09
CA TYR A 438 -12.96 9.52 -7.09
C TYR A 438 -11.80 9.91 -6.19
N PHE A 439 -10.95 10.80 -6.69
CA PHE A 439 -9.77 11.29 -5.99
C PHE A 439 -9.97 12.75 -5.57
N LEU A 440 -9.97 12.99 -4.27
CA LEU A 440 -9.90 14.33 -3.70
C LEU A 440 -8.47 14.84 -3.83
N ALA A 441 -8.25 15.77 -4.76
CA ALA A 441 -6.91 16.29 -5.02
C ALA A 441 -6.42 17.16 -3.87
N PRO A 442 -5.11 17.13 -3.57
CA PRO A 442 -4.52 18.05 -2.61
C PRO A 442 -4.56 19.50 -3.14
N THR A 443 -4.67 20.45 -2.23
CA THR A 443 -4.72 21.88 -2.53
C THR A 443 -3.35 22.33 -3.05
N SER A 444 -3.29 22.78 -4.31
CA SER A 444 -2.01 23.14 -4.96
C SER A 444 -1.35 24.36 -4.29
N PRO A 445 -0.02 24.33 -4.03
CA PRO A 445 0.70 25.50 -3.52
C PRO A 445 0.70 26.69 -4.50
N PHE A 446 0.36 26.49 -5.77
CA PHE A 446 0.21 27.57 -6.76
C PHE A 446 -1.05 28.43 -6.57
N HIS A 447 -2.02 27.99 -5.74
CA HIS A 447 -3.23 28.77 -5.44
C HIS A 447 -3.07 29.77 -4.28
N LEU A 448 -1.90 29.84 -3.63
CA LEU A 448 -1.60 30.77 -2.53
C LEU A 448 -1.60 32.27 -2.91
N GLN A 449 -1.82 32.63 -4.18
CA GLN A 449 -1.95 34.03 -4.60
C GLN A 449 -3.38 34.59 -4.54
N ARG A 450 -4.39 33.80 -4.16
CA ARG A 450 -5.70 34.34 -3.75
C ARG A 450 -5.80 34.27 -2.23
N GLU A 451 -5.40 35.36 -1.58
CA GLU A 451 -5.76 35.60 -0.19
C GLU A 451 -7.29 35.65 -0.03
N LYS A 452 -7.75 34.97 1.03
CA LYS A 452 -9.05 35.08 1.72
C LYS A 452 -10.16 34.13 1.25
N ASP A 453 -10.65 33.39 2.24
CA ASP A 453 -11.68 32.35 2.27
C ASP A 453 -11.22 30.95 1.83
N ASP A 454 -11.11 30.04 2.82
CA ASP A 454 -11.05 28.58 2.66
C ASP A 454 -12.41 28.11 2.11
N ASP A 455 -12.68 28.45 0.85
CA ASP A 455 -13.95 28.17 0.20
C ASP A 455 -13.94 26.71 -0.26
N LEU A 456 -14.90 25.92 0.22
CA LEU A 456 -15.17 24.54 -0.21
C LEU A 456 -15.29 24.43 -1.74
N SER A 457 -15.62 25.53 -2.42
CA SER A 457 -15.67 25.62 -3.89
C SER A 457 -14.30 25.49 -4.59
N SER A 458 -13.19 25.72 -3.87
CA SER A 458 -11.83 25.71 -4.43
C SER A 458 -11.21 24.31 -4.55
N ARG A 459 -11.83 23.30 -3.94
CA ARG A 459 -11.32 21.93 -3.92
C ARG A 459 -11.80 21.12 -5.12
N SER A 460 -10.89 20.31 -5.65
CA SER A 460 -11.11 19.54 -6.86
C SER A 460 -11.25 18.05 -6.55
N VAL A 461 -12.28 17.43 -7.12
CA VAL A 461 -12.50 15.98 -7.10
C VAL A 461 -12.35 15.44 -8.51
N TRP A 462 -11.54 14.41 -8.69
CA TRP A 462 -11.26 13.80 -9.98
C TRP A 462 -11.94 12.46 -10.09
N PHE A 463 -12.73 12.25 -11.14
CA PHE A 463 -13.05 10.91 -11.61
C PHE A 463 -11.75 10.25 -12.11
N LEU A 464 -11.48 9.03 -11.65
CA LEU A 464 -10.31 8.27 -12.06
C LEU A 464 -10.67 7.09 -12.96
N PRO A 465 -10.10 6.97 -14.17
CA PRO A 465 -10.16 5.71 -14.92
C PRO A 465 -9.32 4.64 -14.23
N TYR A 466 -9.64 3.36 -14.48
CA TYR A 466 -9.03 2.20 -13.81
C TYR A 466 -7.51 2.29 -13.68
N SER A 467 -6.82 2.62 -14.78
CA SER A 467 -5.35 2.69 -14.83
C SER A 467 -4.72 3.79 -13.96
N LEU A 468 -5.48 4.83 -13.59
CA LEU A 468 -5.00 5.94 -12.76
C LEU A 468 -5.21 5.68 -11.27
N VAL A 469 -6.06 4.73 -10.90
CA VAL A 469 -6.24 4.31 -9.50
C VAL A 469 -5.04 3.49 -9.01
N LEU A 470 -4.32 2.82 -9.93
CA LEU A 470 -3.22 1.89 -9.63
C LEU A 470 -1.86 2.59 -9.42
N ARG A 471 -1.86 3.82 -8.88
CA ARG A 471 -0.64 4.56 -8.56
C ARG A 471 -0.26 4.38 -7.10
N HIS A 472 1.03 4.48 -6.80
CA HIS A 472 1.52 4.28 -5.43
C HIS A 472 1.36 5.52 -4.56
N THR A 473 1.31 6.71 -5.18
CA THR A 473 1.17 7.96 -4.45
C THR A 473 0.09 8.90 -4.99
N THR A 474 -0.47 9.73 -4.12
CA THR A 474 -1.45 10.76 -4.50
C THR A 474 -0.89 11.78 -5.50
N GLU A 475 0.41 12.04 -5.43
CA GLU A 475 1.11 12.94 -6.35
C GLU A 475 1.23 12.31 -7.75
N GLU A 476 1.50 11.01 -7.84
CA GLU A 476 1.49 10.27 -9.11
C GLU A 476 0.09 10.23 -9.73
N VAL A 477 -0.97 10.05 -8.93
CA VAL A 477 -2.37 10.11 -9.40
C VAL A 477 -2.64 11.46 -10.04
N LEU A 478 -2.32 12.55 -9.34
CA LEU A 478 -2.56 13.91 -9.83
C LEU A 478 -1.74 14.21 -11.09
N ALA A 479 -0.46 13.84 -11.10
CA ALA A 479 0.40 14.02 -12.27
C ALA A 479 -0.14 13.24 -13.48
N ALA A 480 -0.60 12.00 -13.28
CA ALA A 480 -1.19 11.18 -14.34
C ALA A 480 -2.54 11.74 -14.84
N CYS A 481 -3.34 12.37 -13.97
CA CYS A 481 -4.56 13.08 -14.39
C CYS A 481 -4.23 14.25 -15.31
N ILE A 482 -3.26 15.07 -14.92
CA ILE A 482 -2.81 16.23 -15.70
C ILE A 482 -2.23 15.77 -17.05
N GLU A 483 -1.39 14.74 -17.02
CA GLU A 483 -0.77 14.18 -18.23
C GLU A 483 -1.82 13.59 -19.19
N ALA A 484 -2.85 12.92 -18.69
CA ALA A 484 -3.93 12.37 -19.50
C ALA A 484 -4.79 13.45 -20.18
N MET A 485 -4.75 14.69 -19.69
CA MET A 485 -5.42 15.84 -20.31
C MET A 485 -4.56 16.56 -21.35
N ASP A 486 -3.25 16.29 -21.40
CA ASP A 486 -2.38 16.84 -22.44
C ASP A 486 -2.74 16.24 -23.81
N ARG A 487 -2.99 17.10 -24.80
CA ARG A 487 -3.52 16.67 -26.10
C ARG A 487 -2.56 15.75 -26.85
N ASP A 488 -1.27 16.07 -26.82
CA ASP A 488 -0.27 15.32 -27.57
C ASP A 488 0.01 13.97 -26.90
N ARG A 489 0.09 13.94 -25.56
CA ARG A 489 0.21 12.69 -24.79
C ARG A 489 -1.02 11.82 -24.91
N ALA A 490 -2.23 12.38 -24.86
CA ALA A 490 -3.47 11.62 -25.05
C ALA A 490 -3.56 11.00 -26.46
N ALA A 491 -3.19 11.76 -27.50
CA ALA A 491 -3.18 11.26 -28.88
C ALA A 491 -2.16 10.12 -29.07
N LEU A 492 -0.94 10.29 -28.54
CA LEU A 492 0.09 9.24 -28.58
C LEU A 492 -0.35 7.98 -27.83
N THR A 493 -0.89 8.15 -26.63
CA THR A 493 -1.39 7.04 -25.80
C THR A 493 -2.51 6.29 -26.49
N SER A 494 -3.49 7.00 -27.06
CA SER A 494 -4.61 6.40 -27.77
C SER A 494 -4.14 5.60 -29.00
N ARG A 495 -3.19 6.15 -29.78
CA ARG A 495 -2.59 5.44 -30.91
C ARG A 495 -1.92 4.13 -30.47
N LEU A 496 -0.98 4.22 -29.53
CA LEU A 496 -0.22 3.05 -29.06
C LEU A 496 -1.14 2.00 -28.42
N ARG A 497 -2.13 2.44 -27.63
CA ARG A 497 -3.14 1.57 -27.03
C ARG A 497 -3.90 0.80 -28.10
N LYS A 498 -4.36 1.48 -29.15
CA LYS A 498 -5.08 0.84 -30.27
C LYS A 498 -4.24 -0.24 -30.93
N GLU A 499 -2.98 0.03 -31.23
CA GLU A 499 -2.05 -0.94 -31.83
C GLU A 499 -1.86 -2.18 -30.94
N VAL A 500 -1.68 -2.01 -29.62
CA VAL A 500 -1.56 -3.14 -28.68
C VAL A 500 -2.87 -3.93 -28.61
N MET A 501 -4.00 -3.25 -28.47
CA MET A 501 -5.31 -3.89 -28.38
C MET A 501 -5.66 -4.67 -29.65
N GLU A 502 -5.31 -4.17 -30.84
CA GLU A 502 -5.49 -4.90 -32.10
C GLU A 502 -4.69 -6.21 -32.09
N GLY A 503 -3.41 -6.16 -31.67
CA GLY A 503 -2.58 -7.36 -31.53
C GLY A 503 -3.15 -8.38 -30.53
N LEU A 504 -3.61 -7.90 -29.36
CA LEU A 504 -4.29 -8.72 -28.36
C LEU A 504 -5.56 -9.35 -28.93
N MET A 505 -6.43 -8.57 -29.60
CA MET A 505 -7.67 -9.06 -30.19
C MET A 505 -7.45 -10.10 -31.27
N ILE A 506 -6.43 -9.94 -32.11
CA ILE A 506 -6.09 -10.91 -33.16
C ILE A 506 -5.76 -12.28 -32.57
N GLY A 507 -5.02 -12.32 -31.45
CA GLY A 507 -4.69 -13.57 -30.77
C GLY A 507 -5.85 -14.11 -29.93
N LEU A 508 -6.42 -13.27 -29.07
CA LEU A 508 -7.40 -13.68 -28.06
C LEU A 508 -8.75 -14.07 -28.67
N LYS A 509 -9.19 -13.46 -29.77
CA LYS A 509 -10.45 -13.89 -30.44
C LYS A 509 -10.41 -15.32 -30.97
N LYS A 510 -9.22 -15.90 -31.12
CA LYS A 510 -9.09 -17.31 -31.50
C LYS A 510 -9.46 -18.26 -30.36
N HIS A 511 -9.56 -17.74 -29.14
CA HIS A 511 -9.97 -18.46 -27.95
C HIS A 511 -11.45 -18.27 -27.64
N SER A 512 -12.19 -19.37 -27.45
CA SER A 512 -13.63 -19.32 -27.15
C SER A 512 -13.97 -18.66 -25.82
N TRP A 513 -13.05 -18.66 -24.85
CA TRP A 513 -13.24 -18.05 -23.52
C TRP A 513 -13.12 -16.52 -23.51
N PHE A 514 -12.55 -15.94 -24.55
CA PHE A 514 -12.33 -14.50 -24.58
C PHE A 514 -13.57 -13.75 -25.10
N THR A 515 -14.32 -13.17 -24.17
CA THR A 515 -15.54 -12.41 -24.44
C THR A 515 -15.32 -10.93 -24.77
N GLY A 516 -14.06 -10.48 -24.87
CA GLY A 516 -13.69 -9.07 -24.96
C GLY A 516 -13.06 -8.51 -23.69
N PHE A 517 -12.61 -7.26 -23.78
CA PHE A 517 -12.04 -6.45 -22.71
C PHE A 517 -13.12 -5.93 -21.75
N ASP A 518 -12.76 -5.68 -20.50
CA ASP A 518 -13.67 -5.27 -19.43
C ASP A 518 -13.37 -3.88 -18.85
N ILE A 519 -12.37 -3.18 -19.38
CA ILE A 519 -12.10 -1.77 -19.10
C ILE A 519 -12.25 -0.90 -20.36
N SER A 520 -12.98 0.19 -20.21
CA SER A 520 -13.16 1.27 -21.20
C SER A 520 -11.99 2.27 -21.21
N ASP A 521 -11.82 2.97 -22.33
CA ASP A 521 -10.84 4.06 -22.46
C ASP A 521 -11.44 5.38 -22.00
N GLU A 522 -11.45 5.59 -20.69
CA GLU A 522 -12.03 6.80 -20.10
C GLU A 522 -10.94 7.81 -19.73
N VAL A 523 -11.22 9.08 -19.99
CA VAL A 523 -10.36 10.20 -19.64
C VAL A 523 -10.77 10.69 -18.25
N PRO A 524 -9.81 11.05 -17.36
CA PRO A 524 -10.14 11.62 -16.06
C PRO A 524 -10.95 12.92 -16.22
N VAL A 525 -11.90 13.16 -15.31
CA VAL A 525 -12.75 14.35 -15.31
C VAL A 525 -12.63 15.06 -13.97
N MET A 526 -12.36 16.37 -14.00
CA MET A 526 -12.28 17.21 -12.81
C MET A 526 -13.63 17.86 -12.52
N TYR A 527 -14.04 17.81 -11.26
CA TYR A 527 -15.21 18.49 -10.70
C TYR A 527 -14.78 19.40 -9.56
N SER A 528 -15.52 20.49 -9.31
CA SER A 528 -15.48 21.10 -7.99
C SER A 528 -16.11 20.15 -6.97
N LEU A 529 -15.74 20.25 -5.69
CA LEU A 529 -16.34 19.42 -4.64
C LEU A 529 -17.88 19.51 -4.63
N LEU A 530 -18.43 20.71 -4.77
CA LEU A 530 -19.88 20.93 -4.80
C LEU A 530 -20.54 20.33 -6.04
N ASP A 531 -19.91 20.43 -7.21
CA ASP A 531 -20.45 19.81 -8.43
C ASP A 531 -20.39 18.29 -8.37
N TRP A 532 -19.37 17.72 -7.72
CA TRP A 532 -19.29 16.29 -7.46
C TRP A 532 -20.37 15.82 -6.49
N VAL A 533 -20.68 16.57 -5.43
CA VAL A 533 -21.80 16.25 -4.52
C VAL A 533 -23.14 16.28 -5.28
N ARG A 534 -23.36 17.29 -6.12
CA ARG A 534 -24.55 17.35 -7.00
C ARG A 534 -24.62 16.18 -7.95
N LEU A 535 -23.48 15.77 -8.53
CA LEU A 535 -23.40 14.59 -9.38
C LEU A 535 -23.84 13.34 -8.61
N ALA A 536 -23.26 13.10 -7.42
CA ALA A 536 -23.59 11.96 -6.56
C ALA A 536 -25.10 11.91 -6.22
N LYS A 537 -25.70 13.06 -5.90
CA LYS A 537 -27.16 13.18 -5.68
C LYS A 537 -27.96 12.82 -6.92
N ASN A 538 -27.64 13.43 -8.06
CA ASN A 538 -28.39 13.28 -9.31
C ASN A 538 -28.38 11.83 -9.81
N VAL A 539 -27.28 11.11 -9.55
CA VAL A 539 -27.15 9.70 -9.93
C VAL A 539 -27.59 8.74 -8.83
N GLN A 540 -28.06 9.24 -7.68
CA GLN A 540 -28.45 8.46 -6.51
C GLN A 540 -27.36 7.50 -6.01
N ALA A 541 -26.10 7.96 -6.03
CA ALA A 541 -24.96 7.16 -5.57
C ALA A 541 -24.94 7.03 -4.04
N THR A 542 -24.45 5.89 -3.54
CA THR A 542 -23.94 5.76 -2.17
C THR A 542 -22.45 6.07 -2.16
N VAL A 543 -21.97 6.91 -1.25
CA VAL A 543 -20.56 7.30 -1.19
C VAL A 543 -19.80 6.45 -0.17
N PHE A 544 -18.73 5.79 -0.57
CA PHE A 544 -17.78 5.16 0.34
C PHE A 544 -16.58 6.08 0.58
N ILE A 545 -16.42 6.60 1.79
CA ILE A 545 -15.27 7.44 2.14
C ILE A 545 -14.15 6.56 2.67
N ALA A 546 -13.10 6.40 1.88
CA ALA A 546 -11.91 5.65 2.25
C ALA A 546 -10.85 6.61 2.79
N GLY A 547 -10.97 6.96 4.07
CA GLY A 547 -10.03 7.82 4.79
C GLY A 547 -9.07 7.03 5.68
N ALA A 548 -8.07 7.74 6.18
CA ALA A 548 -7.16 7.27 7.19
C ALA A 548 -6.88 8.49 8.10
N THR A 549 -6.90 8.30 9.42
CA THR A 549 -6.84 9.33 10.46
C THR A 549 -5.48 10.05 10.59
N SER A 550 -5.46 11.38 10.40
CA SER A 550 -4.48 12.39 10.86
C SER A 550 -3.36 12.89 9.91
N ARG A 551 -2.57 13.85 10.39
CA ARG A 551 -1.93 14.99 9.67
C ARG A 551 -0.40 14.91 9.54
N ILE A 552 0.13 15.45 8.40
CA ILE A 552 1.43 16.12 8.07
C ILE A 552 1.78 15.92 6.57
N VAL A 553 1.81 17.00 5.77
CA VAL A 553 2.49 17.10 4.44
C VAL A 553 2.91 18.57 4.23
N LEU A 554 4.09 19.00 3.76
CA LEU A 554 5.02 18.63 2.66
C LEU A 554 6.49 18.98 2.99
N PRO A 555 7.48 18.53 2.17
CA PRO A 555 8.90 18.79 2.38
C PRO A 555 9.39 20.18 1.94
N GLU A 556 10.54 20.52 2.51
CA GLU A 556 11.40 21.71 2.42
C GLU A 556 11.42 22.50 1.11
N SER A 557 11.41 23.83 1.26
CA SER A 557 12.22 24.72 0.44
C SER A 557 12.84 25.80 1.35
N ASP A 558 14.01 25.52 1.91
CA ASP A 558 14.87 26.57 2.45
C ASP A 558 15.48 27.34 1.29
N GLY A 559 15.12 28.61 1.16
CA GLY A 559 15.59 29.39 0.02
C GLY A 559 15.33 30.89 0.00
N TRP A 560 14.83 31.55 1.05
CA TRP A 560 14.79 33.03 1.06
C TRP A 560 14.92 33.61 2.48
N LEU A 561 16.16 33.90 2.89
CA LEU A 561 16.41 34.87 3.97
C LEU A 561 17.55 35.80 3.53
N LYS A 562 17.17 36.94 2.93
CA LYS A 562 17.94 38.20 2.90
C LYS A 562 17.10 39.31 2.26
N LEU A 563 16.41 40.10 3.11
CA LEU A 563 16.52 41.58 3.17
C LEU A 563 15.53 42.16 4.20
N ALA A 564 16.12 42.53 5.35
CA ALA A 564 15.72 43.58 6.30
C ALA A 564 15.04 44.80 5.62
N THR A 565 14.15 45.63 6.18
CA THR A 565 13.82 45.98 7.58
C THR A 565 12.64 46.98 7.60
N ARG A 566 11.89 47.02 8.72
CA ARG A 566 11.14 48.14 9.35
C ARG A 566 9.61 47.98 9.52
N ARG A 567 9.27 47.78 10.80
CA ARG A 567 8.24 48.45 11.63
C ARG A 567 6.89 47.76 11.89
N VAL A 568 6.87 47.16 13.10
CA VAL A 568 5.82 47.18 14.14
C VAL A 568 4.69 46.12 14.06
N ILE A 569 4.77 45.19 15.01
CA ILE A 569 3.76 44.24 15.54
C ILE A 569 3.20 44.90 16.83
N PRO A 570 1.90 44.80 17.20
CA PRO A 570 1.35 43.56 17.79
C PRO A 570 -0.09 43.11 17.42
N TYR A 571 -0.15 41.82 17.04
CA TYR A 571 -1.04 40.72 17.51
C TYR A 571 -2.57 40.86 17.44
N LEU A 572 -3.21 39.93 16.71
CA LEU A 572 -4.10 38.89 17.27
C LEU A 572 -4.45 37.78 16.24
N ILE A 573 -3.77 36.64 16.40
CA ILE A 573 -4.13 35.21 16.19
C ILE A 573 -4.74 34.76 14.83
N PRO A 574 -4.04 33.92 14.03
CA PRO A 574 -4.66 33.06 13.03
C PRO A 574 -5.07 31.71 13.65
N HIS A 575 -6.36 31.38 13.61
CA HIS A 575 -6.87 30.06 14.01
C HIS A 575 -6.64 29.04 12.88
N ALA A 576 -5.77 28.07 13.12
CA ALA A 576 -5.59 26.91 12.24
C ALA A 576 -6.76 25.92 12.42
N VAL A 577 -7.45 25.57 11.33
CA VAL A 577 -8.48 24.53 11.28
C VAL A 577 -7.79 23.20 10.92
N HIS A 578 -8.11 22.13 11.64
CA HIS A 578 -7.35 20.86 11.72
C HIS A 578 -8.21 19.66 11.26
N GLY A 579 -7.61 18.70 10.55
CA GLY A 579 -8.23 17.48 10.01
C GLY A 579 -8.43 17.56 8.48
N GLY A 580 -8.34 16.44 7.75
CA GLY A 580 -8.77 16.42 6.35
C GLY A 580 -10.29 16.46 6.23
N ILE A 581 -10.84 16.95 5.11
CA ILE A 581 -12.30 17.15 4.90
C ILE A 581 -13.17 15.89 5.13
N GLY A 582 -12.59 14.69 4.95
CA GLY A 582 -13.27 13.43 5.23
C GLY A 582 -13.20 12.99 6.69
N GLU A 583 -12.23 13.45 7.47
CA GLU A 583 -12.07 13.09 8.88
C GLU A 583 -12.74 14.10 9.79
N ASP A 584 -12.54 15.39 9.48
CA ASP A 584 -13.25 16.51 10.08
C ASP A 584 -14.73 16.55 9.69
N GLY A 585 -15.14 15.54 8.93
CA GLY A 585 -16.41 15.20 8.33
C GLY A 585 -17.25 16.31 7.71
N THR A 586 -16.58 17.38 7.27
CA THR A 586 -17.17 18.45 6.48
C THR A 586 -17.81 17.88 5.22
N LEU A 587 -17.17 16.88 4.59
CA LEU A 587 -17.71 16.19 3.42
C LEU A 587 -19.02 15.45 3.72
N GLN A 588 -19.02 14.63 4.76
CA GLN A 588 -20.17 13.86 5.20
C GLN A 588 -21.34 14.81 5.48
N SER A 589 -21.01 16.02 5.94
CA SER A 589 -22.02 17.04 6.15
C SER A 589 -22.67 17.55 4.88
N LEU A 590 -21.89 17.77 3.84
CA LEU A 590 -22.42 18.10 2.52
C LEU A 590 -23.28 16.95 1.98
N LEU A 591 -22.88 15.70 2.21
CA LEU A 591 -23.64 14.52 1.77
C LEU A 591 -24.98 14.39 2.50
N GLU A 592 -25.04 14.62 3.82
CA GLU A 592 -26.30 14.56 4.58
C GLU A 592 -27.30 15.64 4.19
N VAL A 593 -26.84 16.90 4.05
CA VAL A 593 -27.69 18.01 3.60
C VAL A 593 -28.35 17.68 2.26
N GLU A 594 -27.64 16.97 1.40
CA GLU A 594 -28.11 16.53 0.10
C GLU A 594 -28.80 15.16 0.12
N THR A 595 -28.96 14.54 1.29
CA THR A 595 -29.59 13.22 1.54
C THR A 595 -28.91 12.06 0.79
N ILE A 596 -27.60 12.15 0.57
CA ILE A 596 -26.80 11.14 -0.12
C ILE A 596 -26.33 10.08 0.89
N PRO A 597 -26.60 8.77 0.70
CA PRO A 597 -26.10 7.71 1.58
C PRO A 597 -24.57 7.64 1.57
N TYR A 598 -23.92 7.39 2.71
CA TYR A 598 -22.45 7.25 2.75
C TYR A 598 -21.91 6.35 3.88
N THR A 599 -20.71 5.79 3.68
CA THR A 599 -19.91 5.09 4.71
C THR A 599 -18.75 6.00 5.20
N GLY A 600 -18.41 5.94 6.48
CA GLY A 600 -17.49 6.89 7.16
C GLY A 600 -18.26 7.92 7.99
N MET A 601 -17.62 8.64 8.93
CA MET A 601 -18.33 9.46 9.95
C MET A 601 -18.11 10.97 9.82
N MET A 602 -19.07 11.81 10.22
CA MET A 602 -19.20 13.25 9.88
C MET A 602 -18.65 14.22 10.95
N ASN A 603 -18.32 15.49 10.61
CA ASN A 603 -17.98 16.57 11.54
C ASN A 603 -18.19 17.97 10.86
N ILE A 604 -18.45 19.02 11.64
CA ILE A 604 -18.36 20.44 11.26
C ILE A 604 -17.81 21.16 12.50
N GLY A 605 -16.73 21.93 12.32
CA GLY A 605 -16.11 22.70 13.39
C GLY A 605 -16.68 24.13 13.48
N ILE A 606 -17.47 24.43 14.52
CA ILE A 606 -17.73 25.81 14.99
C ILE A 606 -17.85 25.87 16.54
N TRP A 607 -17.07 26.80 17.09
CA TRP A 607 -17.05 27.52 18.40
C TRP A 607 -16.36 26.98 19.66
N ASP A 608 -15.36 27.78 20.06
CA ASP A 608 -14.72 27.94 21.37
C ASP A 608 -15.56 28.94 22.20
N SER A 609 -15.87 28.61 23.45
CA SER A 609 -16.93 29.24 24.23
C SER A 609 -16.54 30.54 24.94
N ASN A 610 -15.74 31.43 24.34
CA ASN A 610 -15.24 32.64 25.03
C ASN A 610 -15.01 33.89 24.15
N VAL A 611 -15.89 34.19 23.19
CA VAL A 611 -15.85 35.47 22.45
C VAL A 611 -17.19 36.19 22.51
N GLU A 612 -17.25 37.34 23.19
CA GLU A 612 -18.35 38.31 23.04
C GLU A 612 -18.28 38.94 21.65
N LEU A 613 -19.21 38.58 20.76
CA LEU A 613 -19.39 39.21 19.44
C LEU A 613 -20.86 39.56 19.18
N ASN A 614 -21.06 40.71 18.53
CA ASN A 614 -22.32 41.45 18.40
C ASN A 614 -23.51 40.65 17.82
N PHE A 615 -24.69 41.00 18.33
CA PHE A 615 -26.04 40.43 18.10
C PHE A 615 -26.46 40.19 16.62
N ILE A 616 -25.78 40.80 15.65
CA ILE A 616 -26.10 40.66 14.21
C ILE A 616 -25.34 39.48 13.57
N GLY A 617 -24.16 39.13 14.06
CA GLY A 617 -23.40 37.95 13.61
C GLY A 617 -24.04 36.63 14.06
N LEU A 618 -24.68 36.63 15.23
CA LEU A 618 -25.41 35.49 15.77
C LEU A 618 -26.63 35.13 14.90
N ILE A 619 -27.33 36.12 14.33
CA ILE A 619 -28.53 35.90 13.52
C ILE A 619 -28.18 35.31 12.14
N ILE A 620 -27.07 35.71 11.53
CA ILE A 620 -26.66 35.17 10.22
C ILE A 620 -26.02 33.77 10.37
N LEU A 621 -25.29 33.51 11.46
CA LEU A 621 -24.79 32.15 11.74
C LEU A 621 -25.91 31.19 12.19
N LEU A 622 -26.90 31.64 12.97
CA LEU A 622 -28.06 30.82 13.32
C LEU A 622 -28.92 30.47 12.09
N LEU A 623 -29.05 31.40 11.12
CA LEU A 623 -29.79 31.14 9.88
C LEU A 623 -29.09 30.18 8.89
N ILE A 624 -27.80 29.88 9.08
CA ILE A 624 -27.05 28.90 8.26
C ILE A 624 -26.73 27.62 9.07
N ALA A 625 -26.63 27.70 10.40
CA ALA A 625 -26.30 26.58 11.28
C ALA A 625 -27.50 25.76 11.76
N ASP A 626 -28.73 26.23 11.57
CA ASP A 626 -29.94 25.49 11.98
C ASP A 626 -30.31 24.34 11.02
N ASP A 627 -29.73 24.27 9.81
CA ASP A 627 -30.04 23.22 8.82
C ASP A 627 -29.01 22.06 8.75
N VAL A 628 -27.98 22.07 9.61
CA VAL A 628 -26.92 21.06 9.57
C VAL A 628 -26.67 20.42 10.95
N GLN A 629 -27.68 19.68 11.43
CA GLN A 629 -27.60 18.90 12.67
C GLN A 629 -27.81 17.41 12.38
N GLY A 630 -26.72 16.75 11.97
CA GLY A 630 -26.66 15.31 11.80
C GLY A 630 -26.16 14.58 13.05
N PRO A 631 -26.81 13.49 13.51
CA PRO A 631 -26.31 12.69 14.63
C PRO A 631 -24.94 12.06 14.38
N GLY A 632 -24.58 11.78 13.11
CA GLY A 632 -23.25 11.31 12.73
C GLY A 632 -22.14 12.36 12.86
N VAL A 633 -22.48 13.67 12.82
CA VAL A 633 -21.53 14.80 12.98
C VAL A 633 -20.92 14.80 14.37
N MET A 634 -21.82 14.68 15.34
CA MET A 634 -21.51 14.85 16.75
C MET A 634 -20.61 13.73 17.21
N ALA A 635 -20.85 12.52 16.74
CA ALA A 635 -20.06 11.37 17.09
C ALA A 635 -18.60 11.44 16.59
N SER A 636 -18.33 11.78 15.33
CA SER A 636 -16.93 11.92 14.87
C SER A 636 -16.21 13.07 15.57
N LYS A 637 -16.92 14.20 15.80
CA LYS A 637 -16.38 15.33 16.55
C LYS A 637 -15.98 14.95 17.97
N ILE A 638 -16.84 14.19 18.65
CA ILE A 638 -16.56 13.67 19.99
C ILE A 638 -15.36 12.72 19.96
N CYS A 639 -15.24 11.86 18.93
CA CYS A 639 -14.17 10.86 18.81
C CYS A 639 -12.80 11.45 18.43
N MET A 640 -12.75 12.50 17.60
CA MET A 640 -11.50 13.20 17.28
C MET A 640 -10.94 13.98 18.48
N ASP A 641 -11.82 14.49 19.35
CA ASP A 641 -11.40 15.16 20.57
C ASP A 641 -11.33 14.15 21.72
N LYS A 642 -10.11 13.69 22.04
CA LYS A 642 -9.87 12.72 23.11
C LYS A 642 -10.41 13.18 24.47
N VAL A 643 -10.57 14.48 24.71
CA VAL A 643 -11.17 15.01 25.94
C VAL A 643 -12.68 14.79 25.90
N ALA A 644 -13.33 15.20 24.81
CA ALA A 644 -14.76 15.02 24.61
C ALA A 644 -15.17 13.53 24.63
N THR A 645 -14.38 12.65 24.01
CA THR A 645 -14.61 11.20 24.02
C THR A 645 -14.75 10.67 25.45
N SER A 646 -13.80 10.98 26.34
CA SER A 646 -13.90 10.46 27.71
C SER A 646 -15.02 11.09 28.52
N LEU A 647 -15.35 12.37 28.29
CA LEU A 647 -16.50 12.98 28.96
C LEU A 647 -17.79 12.28 28.56
N ALA A 648 -17.95 11.93 27.28
CA ALA A 648 -19.09 11.18 26.78
C ALA A 648 -19.19 9.77 27.39
N LEU A 649 -18.05 9.13 27.67
CA LEU A 649 -17.98 7.77 28.20
C LEU A 649 -17.99 7.67 29.74
N LYS A 650 -17.78 8.77 30.47
CA LYS A 650 -17.57 8.75 31.93
C LYS A 650 -18.69 8.08 32.74
N HIS A 651 -19.92 8.15 32.24
CA HIS A 651 -21.09 7.53 32.88
C HIS A 651 -21.10 5.99 32.79
N LEU A 652 -20.26 5.39 31.95
CA LEU A 652 -20.16 3.94 31.75
C LEU A 652 -19.14 3.26 32.68
N ALA A 653 -18.52 4.00 33.60
CA ALA A 653 -17.54 3.45 34.55
C ALA A 653 -18.11 2.27 35.35
N GLU A 654 -19.37 2.35 35.78
CA GLU A 654 -20.06 1.28 36.51
C GLU A 654 -20.29 0.01 35.65
N CYS A 655 -20.23 0.14 34.33
CA CYS A 655 -20.30 -0.97 33.37
C CYS A 655 -18.92 -1.57 33.04
N GLY A 656 -17.84 -1.06 33.65
CA GLY A 656 -16.47 -1.48 33.37
C GLY A 656 -15.86 -0.86 32.12
N VAL A 657 -16.40 0.29 31.66
CA VAL A 657 -15.81 1.14 30.63
C VAL A 657 -15.16 2.34 31.31
N LEU A 658 -13.84 2.35 31.35
CA LEU A 658 -13.02 3.33 32.04
C LEU A 658 -12.43 4.36 31.07
N THR A 659 -12.11 5.53 31.61
CA THR A 659 -11.43 6.60 30.89
C THR A 659 -10.26 7.12 31.70
N ILE A 660 -9.18 7.54 31.04
CA ILE A 660 -8.00 8.08 31.70
C ILE A 660 -8.27 9.52 32.15
N ASP A 661 -7.96 9.82 33.42
CA ASP A 661 -7.92 11.18 33.93
C ASP A 661 -6.84 11.98 33.19
N LYS A 662 -7.19 13.18 32.72
CA LYS A 662 -6.31 13.94 31.84
C LYS A 662 -6.40 15.45 32.05
N GLU A 663 -5.26 16.12 31.83
CA GLU A 663 -5.09 17.57 31.95
C GLU A 663 -4.73 18.17 30.59
N VAL A 664 -5.42 19.25 30.23
CA VAL A 664 -5.18 19.95 28.97
C VAL A 664 -4.36 21.22 29.23
N ARG A 665 -3.29 21.42 28.46
CA ARG A 665 -2.46 22.62 28.49
C ARG A 665 -2.34 23.24 27.11
N ARG A 666 -2.35 24.57 27.06
CA ARG A 666 -2.01 25.28 25.82
C ARG A 666 -0.50 25.27 25.65
N LYS A 667 -0.05 25.18 24.41
CA LYS A 667 1.37 25.34 24.05
C LYS A 667 1.95 26.62 24.64
N GLN A 668 1.21 27.73 24.56
CA GLN A 668 1.65 29.02 25.07
C GLN A 668 1.91 29.01 26.59
N ASP A 669 1.06 28.33 27.36
CA ASP A 669 1.22 28.23 28.82
C ASP A 669 2.46 27.39 29.18
N LEU A 670 2.71 26.32 28.42
CA LEU A 670 3.90 25.47 28.58
C LEU A 670 5.21 26.20 28.28
N LEU A 671 5.19 27.18 27.38
CA LEU A 671 6.36 27.98 27.01
C LEU A 671 6.64 29.15 27.98
N GLN A 672 5.65 29.54 28.79
CA GLN A 672 5.75 30.71 29.68
C GLN A 672 6.07 30.36 31.13
N LEU A 673 5.69 29.17 31.59
CA LEU A 673 5.85 28.75 32.98
C LEU A 673 7.15 27.95 33.18
N PRO A 674 7.77 28.00 34.38
CA PRO A 674 8.92 27.14 34.70
C PRO A 674 8.54 25.66 34.60
N VAL A 675 9.39 24.86 33.94
CA VAL A 675 9.11 23.43 33.67
C VAL A 675 8.95 22.62 34.96
N ASP A 676 9.70 22.96 36.02
CA ASP A 676 9.58 22.34 37.34
C ASP A 676 8.18 22.52 37.94
N ASP A 677 7.61 23.73 37.84
CA ASP A 677 6.29 24.05 38.37
C ASP A 677 5.21 23.28 37.58
N ILE A 678 5.34 23.23 36.24
CA ILE A 678 4.44 22.47 35.37
C ILE A 678 4.47 20.98 35.75
N TRP A 679 5.67 20.39 35.90
CA TRP A 679 5.82 18.99 36.25
C TRP A 679 5.20 18.65 37.61
N GLN A 680 5.47 19.46 38.64
CA GLN A 680 4.91 19.28 39.97
C GLN A 680 3.39 19.41 39.98
N GLU A 681 2.84 20.40 39.27
CA GLU A 681 1.39 20.58 39.18
C GLU A 681 0.71 19.38 38.49
N LEU A 682 1.24 18.95 37.34
CA LEU A 682 0.68 17.82 36.59
C LEU A 682 0.73 16.51 37.37
N THR A 683 1.88 16.17 37.95
CA THR A 683 2.05 14.92 38.72
C THR A 683 1.22 14.90 39.99
N MET A 684 1.06 16.04 40.68
CA MET A 684 0.19 16.15 41.85
C MET A 684 -1.29 16.02 41.47
N LYS A 685 -1.72 16.66 40.38
CA LYS A 685 -3.13 16.67 39.95
C LYS A 685 -3.58 15.33 39.38
N LEU A 686 -2.73 14.70 38.57
CA LEU A 686 -2.98 13.39 37.95
C LEU A 686 -2.60 12.22 38.86
N LYS A 687 -1.96 12.49 40.01
CA LYS A 687 -1.56 11.51 41.03
C LYS A 687 -0.72 10.37 40.45
N CYS A 688 0.28 10.73 39.64
CA CYS A 688 1.14 9.76 38.96
C CYS A 688 2.59 10.24 38.91
N GLU A 689 3.53 9.27 38.85
CA GLU A 689 4.97 9.54 38.73
C GLU A 689 5.43 9.63 37.27
N THR A 690 4.68 9.05 36.34
CA THR A 690 4.98 9.05 34.91
C THR A 690 3.77 9.58 34.14
N LEU A 691 4.04 10.48 33.20
CA LEU A 691 3.06 11.09 32.33
C LEU A 691 3.18 10.57 30.90
N CYS A 692 2.06 10.52 30.20
CA CYS A 692 1.97 10.46 28.75
C CYS A 692 1.52 11.83 28.25
N VAL A 693 2.28 12.44 27.34
CA VAL A 693 1.87 13.66 26.62
C VAL A 693 1.45 13.29 25.21
N LYS A 694 0.36 13.89 24.73
CA LYS A 694 -0.14 13.72 23.35
C LYS A 694 -0.95 14.92 22.86
N PRO A 695 -1.07 15.16 21.55
CA PRO A 695 -1.96 16.20 21.02
C PRO A 695 -3.45 15.87 21.29
N VAL A 696 -4.29 16.91 21.42
CA VAL A 696 -5.75 16.71 21.67
C VAL A 696 -6.48 16.10 20.48
N ARG A 697 -6.17 16.55 19.25
CA ARG A 697 -6.95 16.28 18.04
C ARG A 697 -6.19 15.51 16.94
N ASP A 698 -5.00 15.00 17.22
CA ASP A 698 -4.27 14.16 16.27
C ASP A 698 -4.58 12.68 16.53
N GLY A 699 -4.97 11.96 15.47
CA GLY A 699 -5.39 10.54 15.48
C GLY A 699 -4.27 9.52 15.34
N CYS A 700 -3.01 9.94 15.19
CA CYS A 700 -1.85 9.05 15.13
C CYS A 700 -0.91 9.29 16.30
N SER A 701 -0.09 8.30 16.64
CA SER A 701 0.94 8.34 17.70
C SER A 701 1.99 9.48 17.56
N THR A 702 1.80 10.42 16.63
CA THR A 702 2.56 11.66 16.47
C THR A 702 2.48 12.53 17.72
N GLY A 703 3.63 12.97 18.21
CA GLY A 703 3.76 13.76 19.43
C GLY A 703 3.42 13.00 20.70
N VAL A 704 3.24 11.68 20.65
CA VAL A 704 2.99 10.88 21.86
C VAL A 704 4.33 10.55 22.51
N ALA A 705 4.50 10.98 23.76
CA ALA A 705 5.74 10.77 24.50
C ALA A 705 5.46 10.34 25.94
N ARG A 706 6.25 9.38 26.43
CA ARG A 706 6.31 9.01 27.85
C ARG A 706 7.34 9.90 28.55
N LEU A 707 6.89 10.65 29.55
CA LEU A 707 7.72 11.54 30.36
C LEU A 707 7.83 10.98 31.78
N ARG A 708 9.05 10.80 32.29
CA ARG A 708 9.32 10.23 33.64
C ARG A 708 9.88 11.25 34.62
N CYS A 709 10.42 12.35 34.12
CA CYS A 709 11.00 13.40 34.93
C CYS A 709 10.83 14.76 34.27
N VAL A 710 11.21 15.80 35.00
CA VAL A 710 11.15 17.18 34.54
C VAL A 710 12.04 17.43 33.32
N GLU A 711 13.17 16.72 33.21
CA GLU A 711 14.08 16.82 32.07
C GLU A 711 13.43 16.34 30.77
N ASP A 712 12.64 15.27 30.82
CA ASP A 712 11.90 14.76 29.64
C ASP A 712 10.89 15.81 29.16
N LEU A 713 10.17 16.43 30.09
CA LEU A 713 9.22 17.50 29.78
C LEU A 713 9.92 18.71 29.16
N ALA A 714 11.08 19.11 29.68
CA ALA A 714 11.88 20.20 29.12
C ALA A 714 12.32 19.92 27.67
N ILE A 715 12.74 18.69 27.38
CA ILE A 715 13.11 18.28 26.00
C ILE A 715 11.90 18.36 25.08
N TYR A 716 10.74 17.86 25.52
CA TYR A 716 9.51 17.89 24.74
C TYR A 716 9.04 19.32 24.45
N ILE A 717 9.03 20.21 25.46
CA ILE A 717 8.67 21.62 25.31
C ILE A 717 9.64 22.33 24.35
N LYS A 718 10.94 22.07 24.49
CA LYS A 718 11.96 22.63 23.58
C LYS A 718 11.76 22.15 22.14
N ALA A 719 11.29 20.91 21.93
CA ALA A 719 10.96 20.42 20.60
C ALA A 719 9.75 21.16 19.99
N LEU A 720 8.72 21.45 20.80
CA LEU A 720 7.56 22.24 20.39
C LEU A 720 7.91 23.70 20.06
N ASP A 721 8.80 24.31 20.83
CA ASP A 721 9.24 25.69 20.64
C ASP A 721 10.03 25.85 19.33
N ASN A 722 11.00 24.97 19.12
CA ASN A 722 11.83 24.96 17.92
C ASN A 722 11.12 24.38 16.68
N CYS A 723 9.85 23.99 16.80
CA CYS A 723 9.08 23.34 15.74
C CYS A 723 9.85 22.15 15.12
N LEU A 724 10.52 21.36 15.97
CA LEU A 724 11.25 20.18 15.52
C LEU A 724 10.26 19.20 14.89
N GLN A 725 10.66 18.59 13.79
CA GLN A 725 9.85 17.56 13.13
C GLN A 725 9.96 16.20 13.84
N ARG A 726 11.05 15.96 14.58
CA ARG A 726 11.33 14.68 15.25
C ARG A 726 12.15 14.88 16.51
N ILE A 727 11.92 14.03 17.52
CA ILE A 727 12.80 13.82 18.67
C ILE A 727 13.52 12.50 18.44
N HIS A 728 14.85 12.55 18.34
CA HIS A 728 15.68 11.37 18.09
C HIS A 728 15.63 10.36 19.26
N PRO A 729 15.84 9.06 19.00
CA PRO A 729 15.86 8.03 20.04
C PRO A 729 16.79 8.36 21.21
N ASN A 730 16.41 7.90 22.41
CA ASN A 730 17.21 7.98 23.64
C ASN A 730 17.61 9.40 24.08
N ASN A 731 16.83 10.41 23.72
CA ASN A 731 16.98 11.75 24.28
C ASN A 731 16.29 11.90 25.64
N PHE A 732 15.24 11.13 25.90
CA PHE A 732 14.60 11.07 27.22
C PHE A 732 15.34 10.15 28.20
N SER A 733 14.99 10.26 29.47
CA SER A 733 15.54 9.55 30.62
C SER A 733 15.50 8.03 30.52
N LYS A 734 14.54 7.47 29.76
CA LYS A 734 14.46 6.06 29.38
C LYS A 734 14.64 5.91 27.88
N ALA A 735 15.26 4.80 27.48
CA ALA A 735 15.38 4.43 26.08
C ALA A 735 14.01 4.44 25.38
N HIS A 736 13.93 5.11 24.24
CA HIS A 736 12.72 5.28 23.44
C HIS A 736 13.07 5.32 21.95
N GLY A 737 12.10 4.97 21.10
CA GLY A 737 12.23 5.08 19.64
C GLY A 737 12.19 6.52 19.14
N MET A 738 12.22 6.71 17.83
CA MET A 738 12.02 8.03 17.23
C MET A 738 10.60 8.52 17.52
N ILE A 739 10.45 9.78 17.94
CA ILE A 739 9.13 10.40 18.12
C ILE A 739 8.94 11.43 17.02
N GLU A 740 7.95 11.22 16.15
CA GLU A 740 7.55 12.21 15.16
C GLU A 740 6.73 13.31 15.84
N MET A 741 7.05 14.57 15.59
CA MET A 741 6.40 15.71 16.23
C MET A 741 5.42 16.38 15.24
N PRO A 742 4.26 16.89 15.69
CA PRO A 742 3.32 17.56 14.79
C PRO A 742 3.91 18.85 14.23
N ASN A 743 3.73 19.11 12.93
CA ASN A 743 4.13 20.33 12.26
C ASN A 743 2.98 20.93 11.41
N PRO A 744 2.47 22.13 11.73
CA PRO A 744 2.85 22.97 12.87
C PRO A 744 2.55 22.31 14.22
N PRO A 745 3.27 22.67 15.30
CA PRO A 745 3.01 22.14 16.64
C PRO A 745 1.55 22.37 17.08
N PRO A 746 0.95 21.47 17.87
CA PRO A 746 -0.43 21.59 18.27
C PRO A 746 -0.59 22.71 19.31
N GLU A 747 -1.72 23.41 19.26
CA GLU A 747 -2.04 24.46 20.24
C GLU A 747 -2.43 23.88 21.61
N LEU A 748 -3.01 22.68 21.65
CA LEU A 748 -3.47 22.01 22.87
C LEU A 748 -2.83 20.63 23.00
N LEU A 749 -2.31 20.35 24.20
CA LEU A 749 -1.70 19.08 24.58
C LEU A 749 -2.44 18.48 25.77
N ILE A 750 -2.56 17.15 25.76
CA ILE A 750 -3.10 16.33 26.83
C ILE A 750 -1.94 15.73 27.61
N PHE A 751 -2.02 15.80 28.92
CA PHE A 751 -1.19 15.04 29.86
C PHE A 751 -2.08 14.06 30.62
N GLU A 752 -1.67 12.80 30.69
CA GLU A 752 -2.40 11.73 31.38
C GLU A 752 -1.43 10.78 32.08
N PRO A 753 -1.85 10.04 33.13
CA PRO A 753 -1.05 8.97 33.69
C PRO A 753 -0.65 7.95 32.61
N PHE A 754 0.63 7.59 32.58
CA PHE A 754 1.07 6.51 31.70
C PHE A 754 0.56 5.17 32.23
N ILE A 755 -0.24 4.46 31.44
CA ILE A 755 -0.76 3.13 31.78
C ILE A 755 0.29 2.07 31.46
N GLU A 756 0.82 1.42 32.50
CA GLU A 756 1.72 0.28 32.31
C GLU A 756 0.93 -0.92 31.77
N THR A 757 1.37 -1.44 30.64
CA THR A 757 0.79 -2.61 29.98
C THR A 757 1.79 -3.75 29.99
N ASP A 758 1.28 -4.97 30.00
CA ASP A 758 2.11 -6.16 29.84
C ASP A 758 2.64 -6.24 28.42
N GLU A 759 3.96 -6.32 28.30
CA GLU A 759 4.60 -6.64 27.04
C GLU A 759 4.35 -8.12 26.71
N ILE A 760 3.84 -8.35 25.51
CA ILE A 760 3.81 -9.68 24.90
C ILE A 760 4.97 -9.74 23.94
N LYS A 761 5.86 -10.71 24.14
CA LYS A 761 7.04 -10.89 23.29
C LYS A 761 6.89 -12.16 22.49
N VAL A 762 7.12 -12.09 21.19
CA VAL A 762 7.17 -13.26 20.32
C VAL A 762 8.62 -13.64 20.09
N SER A 763 8.99 -14.88 20.42
CA SER A 763 10.31 -15.42 20.12
C SER A 763 10.36 -15.88 18.67
N SER A 764 11.15 -15.19 17.84
CA SER A 764 11.32 -15.52 16.42
C SER A 764 11.93 -16.89 16.14
N LYS A 765 12.52 -17.56 17.16
CA LYS A 765 13.18 -18.87 17.02
C LYS A 765 12.35 -20.05 17.48
N SER A 766 11.31 -19.82 18.28
CA SER A 766 10.50 -20.89 18.88
C SER A 766 9.02 -20.74 18.59
N HIS A 767 8.63 -19.68 17.86
CA HIS A 767 7.25 -19.28 17.56
C HIS A 767 6.32 -19.27 18.79
N CYS A 768 6.90 -19.19 19.99
CA CYS A 768 6.21 -19.09 21.26
C CYS A 768 6.16 -17.62 21.68
N PHE A 769 5.02 -17.20 22.22
CA PHE A 769 4.92 -15.92 22.91
C PHE A 769 5.20 -16.10 24.41
N THR A 770 5.84 -15.11 25.00
CA THR A 770 6.03 -15.01 26.44
C THR A 770 5.25 -13.83 26.97
N TRP A 771 4.43 -14.07 27.98
CA TRP A 771 3.67 -13.06 28.71
C TRP A 771 3.82 -13.31 30.20
N GLU A 772 4.31 -12.31 30.93
CA GLU A 772 4.57 -12.41 32.37
C GLU A 772 3.36 -11.99 33.23
N GLY A 773 2.37 -11.30 32.64
CA GLY A 773 1.12 -10.99 33.34
C GLY A 773 1.26 -10.08 34.55
N ARG A 774 2.15 -9.09 34.55
CA ARG A 774 2.47 -8.27 35.73
C ARG A 774 1.41 -7.21 36.03
N SER A 775 1.05 -6.42 35.02
CA SER A 775 0.03 -5.36 35.10
C SER A 775 -1.38 -5.91 34.94
N ARG A 776 -1.53 -7.05 34.25
CA ARG A 776 -2.83 -7.62 33.81
C ARG A 776 -3.57 -6.74 32.81
N TRP A 777 -2.92 -5.71 32.25
CA TRP A 777 -3.47 -4.83 31.22
C TRP A 777 -2.73 -5.05 29.91
N VAL A 778 -3.46 -5.21 28.81
CA VAL A 778 -2.89 -5.35 27.46
C VAL A 778 -3.54 -4.36 26.51
N GLU A 779 -2.79 -3.88 25.53
CA GLU A 779 -3.33 -3.04 24.46
C GLU A 779 -4.04 -3.91 23.41
N VAL A 780 -5.28 -3.56 23.10
CA VAL A 780 -6.09 -4.21 22.08
C VAL A 780 -6.64 -3.20 21.09
N THR A 781 -6.80 -3.65 19.87
CA THR A 781 -7.56 -2.96 18.83
C THR A 781 -8.82 -3.75 18.53
N VAL A 782 -9.96 -3.08 18.44
CA VAL A 782 -11.26 -3.71 18.22
C VAL A 782 -12.05 -2.96 17.15
N GLY A 783 -12.35 -3.65 16.06
CA GLY A 783 -13.25 -3.18 15.02
C GLY A 783 -14.70 -3.32 15.47
N VAL A 784 -15.52 -2.32 15.20
CA VAL A 784 -16.96 -2.36 15.39
C VAL A 784 -17.66 -2.07 14.08
N ILE A 785 -18.76 -2.79 13.80
CA ILE A 785 -19.59 -2.60 12.61
C ILE A 785 -21.08 -2.66 12.97
N GLY A 786 -21.94 -1.92 12.28
CA GLY A 786 -23.38 -1.98 12.51
C GLY A 786 -24.12 -0.70 12.16
N THR A 787 -25.39 -0.63 12.55
CA THR A 787 -26.22 0.58 12.47
C THR A 787 -26.23 1.29 13.82
N ARG A 788 -26.58 2.58 13.83
CA ARG A 788 -26.65 3.36 15.07
C ARG A 788 -27.53 2.67 16.12
N GLY A 789 -26.99 2.47 17.32
CA GLY A 789 -27.67 1.82 18.44
C GLY A 789 -27.65 0.28 18.41
N SER A 790 -27.06 -0.32 17.37
CA SER A 790 -26.85 -1.76 17.23
C SER A 790 -25.47 -2.05 16.64
N MET A 791 -24.44 -1.38 17.18
CA MET A 791 -23.05 -1.66 16.85
C MET A 791 -22.59 -2.98 17.45
N HIS A 792 -21.90 -3.79 16.66
CA HIS A 792 -21.35 -5.07 17.04
C HIS A 792 -19.82 -5.07 16.99
N SER A 793 -19.20 -5.66 18.00
CA SER A 793 -17.75 -5.82 18.07
C SER A 793 -17.31 -7.04 17.28
N LEU A 794 -16.33 -6.85 16.39
CA LEU A 794 -15.53 -7.95 15.88
C LEU A 794 -14.62 -8.50 17.00
N SER A 795 -14.02 -9.65 16.76
CA SER A 795 -13.07 -10.27 17.68
C SER A 795 -11.85 -9.36 17.92
N PRO A 796 -11.53 -9.01 19.18
CA PRO A 796 -10.37 -8.14 19.48
C PRO A 796 -9.04 -8.67 18.94
N SER A 797 -8.09 -7.77 18.71
CA SER A 797 -6.71 -8.12 18.34
C SER A 797 -5.75 -7.56 19.36
N VAL A 798 -4.77 -8.36 19.77
CA VAL A 798 -3.65 -7.89 20.60
C VAL A 798 -2.45 -7.60 19.71
N THR A 799 -1.91 -6.38 19.83
CA THR A 799 -0.74 -5.94 19.07
C THR A 799 0.54 -6.23 19.85
N VAL A 800 1.48 -6.94 19.23
CA VAL A 800 2.81 -7.23 19.78
C VAL A 800 3.75 -6.09 19.42
N LYS A 801 4.31 -5.43 20.43
CA LYS A 801 5.30 -4.35 20.29
C LYS A 801 6.65 -4.93 19.82
N GLU A 802 7.26 -4.39 18.76
CA GLU A 802 8.60 -4.82 18.33
C GLU A 802 9.71 -4.11 19.13
N THR A 803 9.58 -2.79 19.38
CA THR A 803 10.53 -2.00 20.20
C THR A 803 9.87 -0.80 20.90
N GLY A 804 10.26 -0.51 22.15
CA GLY A 804 9.85 0.71 22.88
C GLY A 804 8.55 0.58 23.69
N ASP A 805 8.17 1.69 24.36
CA ASP A 805 7.02 1.72 25.30
C ASP A 805 5.67 2.01 24.60
N ILE A 806 5.69 2.64 23.42
CA ILE A 806 4.52 3.15 22.67
C ILE A 806 4.55 2.57 21.24
N LEU A 807 3.40 2.15 20.72
CA LEU A 807 3.27 1.66 19.33
C LEU A 807 3.54 2.79 18.32
N SER A 808 4.40 2.51 17.34
CA SER A 808 4.72 3.43 16.26
C SER A 808 3.56 3.55 15.25
N LEU A 809 3.60 4.61 14.44
CA LEU A 809 2.61 4.89 13.40
C LEU A 809 2.65 3.79 12.32
N GLU A 810 3.84 3.29 12.02
CA GLU A 810 4.05 2.14 11.15
C GLU A 810 3.39 0.89 11.74
N GLU A 811 3.65 0.55 13.01
CA GLU A 811 3.07 -0.63 13.69
C GLU A 811 1.53 -0.61 13.75
N LYS A 812 0.90 0.58 13.74
CA LYS A 812 -0.56 0.74 13.78
C LYS A 812 -1.26 0.78 12.42
N PHE A 813 -0.60 1.24 11.36
CA PHE A 813 -1.29 1.62 10.11
C PHE A 813 -0.60 1.18 8.80
N GLN A 814 0.72 0.91 8.82
CA GLN A 814 1.41 0.44 7.62
C GLN A 814 1.37 -1.08 7.56
N GLY A 815 0.85 -1.62 6.46
CA GLY A 815 1.03 -3.03 6.15
C GLY A 815 2.52 -3.35 6.13
N GLY A 816 2.97 -4.27 6.98
CA GLY A 816 4.38 -4.63 7.08
C GLY A 816 5.07 -4.38 8.43
N THR A 817 4.38 -3.88 9.46
CA THR A 817 4.97 -3.64 10.80
C THR A 817 4.01 -4.04 11.93
N GLY A 818 4.50 -4.79 12.94
CA GLY A 818 3.71 -5.26 14.08
C GLY A 818 2.99 -6.61 13.86
N ILE A 819 2.95 -7.47 14.89
CA ILE A 819 2.23 -8.76 14.88
C ILE A 819 0.87 -8.57 15.56
N ASN A 820 -0.22 -8.91 14.85
CA ASN A 820 -1.59 -8.83 15.37
C ASN A 820 -2.14 -10.24 15.65
N ILE A 821 -2.29 -10.56 16.93
CA ILE A 821 -2.82 -11.86 17.37
C ILE A 821 -4.33 -11.75 17.51
N THR A 822 -5.06 -12.49 16.66
CA THR A 822 -6.52 -12.38 16.49
C THR A 822 -7.15 -13.77 16.34
N PRO A 823 -8.12 -14.16 17.20
CA PRO A 823 -8.44 -13.53 18.48
C PRO A 823 -7.23 -13.62 19.45
N PRO A 824 -7.26 -12.92 20.60
CA PRO A 824 -6.21 -13.03 21.60
C PRO A 824 -6.17 -14.46 22.15
N PRO A 825 -4.98 -15.04 22.44
CA PRO A 825 -4.90 -16.39 22.98
C PRO A 825 -5.59 -16.50 24.34
N THR A 826 -6.26 -17.63 24.59
CA THR A 826 -6.97 -17.89 25.86
C THR A 826 -6.06 -17.90 27.08
N SER A 827 -4.75 -18.13 26.88
CA SER A 827 -3.73 -18.03 27.91
C SER A 827 -3.43 -16.60 28.35
N ILE A 828 -3.78 -15.60 27.53
CA ILE A 828 -3.63 -14.17 27.86
C ILE A 828 -4.98 -13.64 28.34
N ILE A 829 -6.00 -13.69 27.49
CA ILE A 829 -7.35 -13.20 27.81
C ILE A 829 -8.29 -14.40 27.82
N SER A 830 -8.92 -14.66 28.97
CA SER A 830 -9.91 -15.74 29.07
C SER A 830 -11.12 -15.49 28.15
N GLU A 831 -11.79 -16.54 27.67
CA GLU A 831 -12.98 -16.39 26.81
C GLU A 831 -14.05 -15.50 27.45
N ASN A 832 -14.25 -15.60 28.76
CA ASN A 832 -15.19 -14.76 29.50
C ASN A 832 -14.75 -13.28 29.57
N ALA A 833 -13.46 -13.01 29.76
CA ALA A 833 -12.94 -11.64 29.73
C ALA A 833 -13.01 -11.05 28.31
N LEU A 834 -12.74 -11.85 27.29
CA LEU A 834 -12.82 -11.47 25.89
C LEU A 834 -14.26 -11.11 25.48
N GLU A 835 -15.23 -11.92 25.88
CA GLU A 835 -16.65 -11.67 25.60
C GLU A 835 -17.15 -10.40 26.31
N LYS A 836 -16.76 -10.18 27.58
CA LYS A 836 -17.06 -8.94 28.29
C LYS A 836 -16.39 -7.71 27.67
N CYS A 837 -15.17 -7.87 27.15
CA CYS A 837 -14.50 -6.82 26.39
C CYS A 837 -15.32 -6.44 25.15
N LYS A 838 -15.77 -7.42 24.36
CA LYS A 838 -16.63 -7.18 23.18
C LYS A 838 -17.89 -6.40 23.57
N GLN A 839 -18.61 -6.84 24.59
CA GLN A 839 -19.82 -6.17 25.08
C GLN A 839 -19.56 -4.72 25.52
N ARG A 840 -18.43 -4.48 26.21
CA ARG A 840 -18.04 -3.12 26.64
C ARG A 840 -17.64 -2.23 25.49
N VAL A 841 -16.95 -2.76 24.48
CA VAL A 841 -16.64 -2.03 23.25
C VAL A 841 -17.93 -1.70 22.48
N GLU A 842 -18.91 -2.59 22.44
CA GLU A 842 -20.23 -2.31 21.88
C GLU A 842 -20.95 -1.19 22.65
N LEU A 843 -20.87 -1.18 23.99
CA LEU A 843 -21.41 -0.08 24.81
C LEU A 843 -20.74 1.25 24.49
N VAL A 844 -19.41 1.27 24.36
CA VAL A 844 -18.65 2.45 23.93
C VAL A 844 -19.15 2.95 22.57
N ALA A 845 -19.23 2.05 21.59
CA ALA A 845 -19.65 2.40 20.24
C ALA A 845 -21.07 2.96 20.21
N ASN A 846 -22.01 2.34 20.91
CA ASN A 846 -23.39 2.80 20.95
C ASN A 846 -23.57 4.10 21.74
N ALA A 847 -22.83 4.30 22.84
CA ALA A 847 -22.88 5.54 23.62
C ALA A 847 -22.31 6.75 22.86
N LEU A 848 -21.29 6.51 22.01
CA LEU A 848 -20.74 7.50 21.10
C LEU A 848 -21.59 7.67 19.83
N GLN A 849 -22.70 6.93 19.70
CA GLN A 849 -23.58 6.94 18.52
C GLN A 849 -22.84 6.60 17.22
N LEU A 850 -21.89 5.64 17.31
CA LEU A 850 -21.19 5.10 16.15
C LEU A 850 -22.16 4.39 15.19
N GLU A 851 -21.83 4.43 13.91
CA GLU A 851 -22.59 3.81 12.82
C GLU A 851 -21.66 3.44 11.66
N GLY A 852 -22.00 2.40 10.92
CA GLY A 852 -21.22 1.87 9.81
C GLY A 852 -20.07 1.01 10.33
N PHE A 853 -18.90 1.63 10.52
CA PHE A 853 -17.72 0.98 11.07
C PHE A 853 -16.82 1.96 11.82
N SER A 854 -16.05 1.43 12.77
CA SER A 854 -15.02 2.18 13.49
C SER A 854 -13.95 1.23 14.04
N ARG A 855 -12.77 1.78 14.36
CA ARG A 855 -11.72 1.08 15.09
C ARG A 855 -11.54 1.74 16.45
N ILE A 856 -11.71 0.96 17.52
CA ILE A 856 -11.53 1.41 18.90
C ILE A 856 -10.24 0.79 19.42
N ASP A 857 -9.30 1.63 19.81
CA ASP A 857 -8.07 1.21 20.46
C ASP A 857 -8.23 1.41 21.97
N ALA A 858 -7.91 0.37 22.75
CA ALA A 858 -8.18 0.34 24.18
C ALA A 858 -7.14 -0.50 24.96
N PHE A 859 -7.00 -0.24 26.25
CA PHE A 859 -6.38 -1.19 27.17
C PHE A 859 -7.46 -2.08 27.77
N VAL A 860 -7.18 -3.37 27.88
CA VAL A 860 -8.09 -4.36 28.45
C VAL A 860 -7.46 -5.06 29.62
N ASN A 861 -8.20 -5.15 30.72
CA ASN A 861 -7.83 -6.01 31.83
C ASN A 861 -8.14 -7.47 31.45
N VAL A 862 -7.11 -8.31 31.45
CA VAL A 862 -7.18 -9.69 30.94
C VAL A 862 -8.07 -10.63 31.78
N ASP A 863 -8.34 -10.27 33.04
CA ASP A 863 -9.13 -11.07 33.97
C ASP A 863 -10.60 -10.63 34.01
N THR A 864 -10.83 -9.31 34.10
CA THR A 864 -12.17 -8.73 34.27
C THR A 864 -12.82 -8.40 32.92
N GLY A 865 -12.03 -8.22 31.87
CA GLY A 865 -12.42 -7.69 30.56
C GLY A 865 -12.72 -6.19 30.58
N GLU A 866 -12.38 -5.46 31.65
CA GLU A 866 -12.62 -4.01 31.74
C GLU A 866 -11.86 -3.30 30.65
N VAL A 867 -12.49 -2.29 30.03
CA VAL A 867 -11.99 -1.59 28.86
C VAL A 867 -11.65 -0.17 29.25
N LEU A 868 -10.43 0.27 29.00
CA LEU A 868 -9.99 1.64 29.14
C LEU A 868 -9.72 2.21 27.74
N VAL A 869 -10.55 3.16 27.30
CA VAL A 869 -10.54 3.65 25.91
C VAL A 869 -9.36 4.60 25.67
N ILE A 870 -8.55 4.32 24.63
CA ILE A 870 -7.41 5.15 24.22
C ILE A 870 -7.84 6.14 23.14
N GLU A 871 -8.40 5.61 22.05
CA GLU A 871 -8.83 6.39 20.88
C GLU A 871 -9.93 5.66 20.10
N VAL A 872 -10.77 6.44 19.42
CA VAL A 872 -11.85 5.95 18.56
C VAL A 872 -11.66 6.55 17.18
N ASN A 873 -11.36 5.70 16.20
CA ASN A 873 -11.13 6.07 14.81
C ASN A 873 -12.38 5.80 14.01
N THR A 874 -12.99 6.86 13.48
CA THR A 874 -14.31 6.80 12.82
C THR A 874 -14.23 6.58 11.32
N VAL A 875 -13.04 6.75 10.72
CA VAL A 875 -12.70 6.34 9.36
C VAL A 875 -11.31 5.70 9.38
N PRO A 876 -11.16 4.48 9.94
CA PRO A 876 -9.87 3.79 9.99
C PRO A 876 -9.38 3.40 8.59
N GLY A 877 -8.05 3.33 8.42
CA GLY A 877 -7.43 2.86 7.19
C GLY A 877 -7.85 1.42 6.83
N MET A 878 -8.18 1.21 5.55
CA MET A 878 -8.72 -0.03 4.99
C MET A 878 -7.75 -0.67 3.97
N THR A 879 -6.47 -0.67 4.28
CA THR A 879 -5.45 -1.36 3.48
C THR A 879 -5.68 -2.89 3.50
N PRO A 880 -5.16 -3.66 2.53
CA PRO A 880 -5.40 -5.11 2.47
C PRO A 880 -4.97 -5.92 3.71
N SER A 881 -4.08 -5.39 4.56
CA SER A 881 -3.62 -6.02 5.81
C SER A 881 -4.09 -5.28 7.07
N THR A 882 -5.12 -4.44 6.96
CA THR A 882 -5.69 -3.77 8.14
C THR A 882 -6.22 -4.80 9.14
N VAL A 883 -6.06 -4.50 10.43
CA VAL A 883 -6.51 -5.38 11.51
C VAL A 883 -8.00 -5.72 11.42
N LEU A 884 -8.82 -4.81 10.90
CA LEU A 884 -10.27 -5.04 10.69
C LEU A 884 -10.54 -6.25 9.79
N ILE A 885 -9.71 -6.49 8.76
CA ILE A 885 -9.84 -7.65 7.88
C ILE A 885 -9.47 -8.93 8.62
N HIS A 886 -8.42 -8.90 9.47
CA HIS A 886 -8.06 -10.06 10.29
C HIS A 886 -9.21 -10.44 11.23
N GLN A 887 -9.81 -9.44 11.87
CA GLN A 887 -10.92 -9.64 12.79
C GLN A 887 -12.16 -10.19 12.07
N ALA A 888 -12.48 -9.63 10.90
CA ALA A 888 -13.58 -10.11 10.07
C ALA A 888 -13.39 -11.58 9.62
N LEU A 889 -12.16 -11.99 9.30
CA LEU A 889 -11.84 -13.35 8.84
C LEU A 889 -11.91 -14.41 9.94
N VAL A 890 -11.80 -14.04 11.22
CA VAL A 890 -11.93 -15.00 12.34
C VAL A 890 -13.36 -15.13 12.87
N GLU A 891 -14.28 -14.24 12.45
CA GLU A 891 -15.70 -14.36 12.79
C GLU A 891 -16.29 -15.69 12.28
N GLN A 892 -17.44 -16.09 12.82
CA GLN A 892 -18.13 -17.33 12.44
C GLN A 892 -19.54 -17.02 11.93
N PRO A 893 -19.83 -17.18 10.62
CA PRO A 893 -18.88 -17.55 9.55
C PRO A 893 -17.86 -16.43 9.23
N PRO A 894 -16.67 -16.77 8.66
CA PRO A 894 -15.67 -15.79 8.24
C PRO A 894 -16.23 -14.76 7.24
N LEU A 895 -15.90 -13.48 7.46
CA LEU A 895 -16.24 -12.40 6.54
C LEU A 895 -15.02 -12.02 5.70
N TYR A 896 -14.97 -12.55 4.48
CA TYR A 896 -13.91 -12.23 3.51
C TYR A 896 -14.00 -10.77 3.03
N PRO A 897 -12.89 -10.17 2.56
CA PRO A 897 -12.84 -8.74 2.20
C PRO A 897 -14.00 -8.23 1.33
N HIS A 898 -14.35 -8.94 0.25
CA HIS A 898 -15.49 -8.59 -0.61
C HIS A 898 -16.82 -8.51 0.19
N GLN A 899 -17.08 -9.49 1.07
CA GLN A 899 -18.28 -9.52 1.91
C GLN A 899 -18.23 -8.44 3.00
N PHE A 900 -17.07 -8.20 3.59
CA PHE A 900 -16.86 -7.19 4.60
C PHE A 900 -17.21 -5.80 4.06
N PHE A 901 -16.59 -5.37 2.94
CA PHE A 901 -16.88 -4.07 2.33
C PHE A 901 -18.32 -3.95 1.84
N ARG A 902 -18.89 -5.03 1.27
CA ARG A 902 -20.31 -5.07 0.88
C ARG A 902 -21.23 -4.86 2.09
N ARG A 903 -20.91 -5.44 3.24
CA ARG A 903 -21.68 -5.27 4.47
C ARG A 903 -21.62 -3.83 4.98
N LEU A 904 -20.45 -3.19 4.93
CA LEU A 904 -20.31 -1.77 5.28
C LEU A 904 -21.15 -0.87 4.38
N LEU A 905 -21.15 -1.13 3.07
CA LEU A 905 -21.98 -0.41 2.11
C LEU A 905 -23.49 -0.58 2.41
N ASN A 906 -23.92 -1.80 2.76
CA ASN A 906 -25.32 -2.05 3.10
C ASN A 906 -25.76 -1.27 4.34
N PHE A 907 -24.91 -1.10 5.35
CA PHE A 907 -25.21 -0.25 6.51
C PHE A 907 -25.42 1.22 6.11
N ALA A 908 -24.61 1.75 5.20
CA ALA A 908 -24.80 3.10 4.68
C ALA A 908 -26.13 3.25 3.94
N SER A 909 -26.54 2.27 3.13
CA SER A 909 -27.84 2.31 2.44
C SER A 909 -29.03 2.24 3.40
N GLN A 910 -28.88 1.61 4.57
CA GLN A 910 -29.93 1.54 5.59
C GLN A 910 -30.14 2.86 6.33
N ARG A 911 -29.11 3.71 6.41
CA ARG A 911 -29.16 5.03 7.07
C ARG A 911 -30.09 6.03 6.37
N SER A 912 -30.27 5.87 5.06
CA SER A 912 -31.04 6.80 4.21
C SER A 912 -32.51 6.42 4.03
N MET A 913 -32.97 5.35 4.70
CA MET A 913 -34.39 5.00 4.85
C MET A 913 -34.88 5.45 6.22
#